data_AF-A0A1G9EJM2-F1
#
_entry.id   AF-A0A1G9EJM2-F1
#
_cell.length_a   1.000
_cell.length_b   1.000
_cell.length_c   1.000
_cell.angle_alpha   90.00
_cell.angle_beta   90.00
_cell.angle_gamma   90.00
#
_symmetry.space_group_name_H-M   'P 1'
#
loop_
_entity.id
_entity.type
_entity.pdbx_description
1 polymer ?
#
loop_
_entity_poly.entity_id
_entity_poly.type
_entity_poly.pdbx_seq_one_letter_code
_entity_poly.pdbx_strand_id
1 'polypeptide(L)'
;MRSWPRAAAGAVVTAAVTAGLVASPSMALSGGTVVPDGSYKFLAKISKSAMAACSGVLVDPVWVLTAKGCTPDGATVSLAGRTIGIARVVEKDDRDVVLVRLKEAVGDVAPIAIGAAPAQGEVLRAGGFGRTVTEWVPDRPRTSLFTVGSSNGQTVALTGNDGVDTCKGDAGGPVFREVGGVPQLVGLNAASWQHGCLGVSETRQGSTAARVDNLGSWFASEFLDVSAVAAPRHAINLTWVARGNQSFKVYAAQTADVPIGASTLVATAITPRFTHSALAAKQRWYYRVVPVRDGQDGPASGVATATTKVPTRNDFTGDGVDDLTAAYDVGGFTLGLPVWTGGQDGLGAPEFKLTGPAGGFDLNRARFLSGDFNGDGKADTAAFYNYDGGDTKILVFYAGATGYADWQEKWTGGAGNWPAQTSKVLAGDFNADGKADIAAFYDLGNDQTKLFVWSGTATGFEAPVAKWDSGQNQWRQAKGTYLAGDYNGDGRVDVTAAYDHGDGRMALWTFEATADGFTAPVHRKEVTGWGGSQARYVSGDWNGDGRSDIGAFYNYPGGQTKLLVFYVTATSFDGWSEKWDGLPGNWPAQTARVTSGDYNGDGRADVVAFYNFDNGLTRSYMWKGTATGFDAPVQQWDGGQGNWPAQSARVL
;
A
#
# COMPACT_ATOMS: atom_id res chain seq x y z
N MET A 1 27.50 107.69 -15.66
CA MET A 1 26.50 107.36 -14.61
C MET A 1 26.96 106.09 -13.89
N ARG A 2 26.76 106.04 -12.57
CA ARG A 2 26.97 104.96 -11.55
C ARG A 2 26.80 103.53 -12.11
N SER A 3 27.38 102.41 -11.63
CA SER A 3 27.90 101.95 -10.31
C SER A 3 28.49 100.51 -10.47
N TRP A 4 29.26 100.04 -9.48
CA TRP A 4 29.67 98.63 -9.23
C TRP A 4 28.65 97.91 -8.27
N PRO A 5 28.69 96.58 -7.90
CA PRO A 5 29.45 95.37 -8.36
C PRO A 5 28.69 93.97 -8.34
N ARG A 6 29.45 92.86 -8.61
CA ARG A 6 29.46 91.46 -8.02
C ARG A 6 28.69 90.24 -8.62
N ALA A 7 29.51 89.26 -9.08
CA ALA A 7 29.60 87.79 -8.80
C ALA A 7 28.53 86.74 -9.18
N ALA A 8 28.95 85.65 -9.86
CA ALA A 8 28.87 84.22 -9.45
C ALA A 8 29.45 83.27 -10.53
N ALA A 9 29.97 82.11 -10.11
CA ALA A 9 30.81 81.15 -10.85
C ALA A 9 30.05 79.91 -11.39
N GLY A 10 30.63 79.18 -12.36
CA GLY A 10 30.19 77.81 -12.69
C GLY A 10 30.87 77.16 -13.92
N ALA A 11 31.97 76.44 -13.66
CA ALA A 11 32.55 75.20 -14.23
C ALA A 11 32.25 74.70 -15.67
N VAL A 12 33.34 74.32 -16.36
CA VAL A 12 33.46 73.75 -17.71
C VAL A 12 33.53 72.21 -17.66
N VAL A 13 32.87 71.53 -18.61
CA VAL A 13 32.97 70.08 -18.88
C VAL A 13 33.79 69.87 -20.15
N THR A 14 34.80 69.00 -20.11
CA THR A 14 35.47 68.45 -21.31
C THR A 14 35.64 66.94 -21.17
N ALA A 15 35.22 66.23 -22.21
CA ALA A 15 35.23 64.78 -22.34
C ALA A 15 36.63 64.21 -22.65
N ALA A 16 36.89 62.99 -22.18
CA ALA A 16 38.02 62.16 -22.59
C ALA A 16 37.54 60.73 -22.90
N VAL A 17 38.06 60.20 -24.01
CA VAL A 17 37.80 58.88 -24.58
C VAL A 17 38.36 57.77 -23.67
N THR A 18 37.55 56.80 -23.28
CA THR A 18 37.98 55.58 -22.58
C THR A 18 38.08 54.41 -23.55
N ALA A 19 39.27 53.83 -23.63
CA ALA A 19 39.51 52.52 -24.25
C ALA A 19 38.78 51.44 -23.43
N GLY A 20 37.99 50.60 -24.11
CA GLY A 20 37.27 49.50 -23.50
C GLY A 20 38.21 48.40 -22.98
N LEU A 21 38.23 48.21 -21.67
CA LEU A 21 38.68 46.98 -21.03
C LEU A 21 37.61 45.90 -21.27
N VAL A 22 37.95 44.88 -22.06
CA VAL A 22 37.15 43.65 -22.13
C VAL A 22 37.32 42.93 -20.80
N ALA A 23 36.28 42.93 -19.97
CA ALA A 23 36.27 42.17 -18.72
C ALA A 23 36.15 40.68 -19.04
N SER A 24 37.21 39.92 -18.77
CA SER A 24 37.16 38.45 -18.81
C SER A 24 36.20 37.93 -17.72
N PRO A 25 35.31 36.97 -18.02
CA PRO A 25 34.39 36.42 -17.02
C PRO A 25 35.15 35.57 -16.00
N SER A 26 34.72 35.70 -14.76
CA SER A 26 35.28 35.13 -13.54
C SER A 26 34.82 33.69 -13.28
N MET A 27 35.61 32.90 -12.52
CA MET A 27 35.73 31.43 -12.63
C MET A 27 35.30 30.62 -11.39
N ALA A 28 34.71 29.41 -11.56
CA ALA A 28 34.23 28.46 -10.51
C ALA A 28 34.95 27.11 -10.51
N LEU A 29 35.13 26.49 -9.32
CA LEU A 29 36.48 26.17 -8.83
C LEU A 29 37.34 27.45 -8.86
N SER A 30 38.24 27.67 -7.90
CA SER A 30 39.12 28.86 -8.00
C SER A 30 39.85 28.83 -9.36
N GLY A 31 39.40 29.57 -10.37
CA GLY A 31 39.96 29.47 -11.73
C GLY A 31 39.47 28.35 -12.67
N GLY A 32 38.40 27.61 -12.38
CA GLY A 32 37.94 26.53 -13.27
C GLY A 32 37.17 26.96 -14.53
N THR A 33 37.20 26.10 -15.55
CA THR A 33 36.57 26.30 -16.86
C THR A 33 35.08 25.95 -16.83
N VAL A 34 34.24 26.77 -17.48
CA VAL A 34 32.80 26.45 -17.63
C VAL A 34 32.67 25.18 -18.47
N VAL A 35 31.86 24.22 -18.00
CA VAL A 35 31.56 23.03 -18.78
C VAL A 35 30.79 23.44 -20.05
N PRO A 36 31.27 23.08 -21.26
CA PRO A 36 30.54 23.36 -22.49
C PRO A 36 29.17 22.69 -22.52
N ASP A 37 28.22 23.31 -23.21
CA ASP A 37 26.88 22.74 -23.34
C ASP A 37 26.94 21.37 -24.02
N GLY A 38 26.25 20.38 -23.44
CA GLY A 38 26.27 19.01 -23.92
C GLY A 38 27.39 18.13 -23.37
N SER A 39 28.41 18.71 -22.72
CA SER A 39 29.49 17.96 -22.05
C SER A 39 29.14 17.61 -20.61
N TYR A 40 29.67 16.49 -20.12
CA TYR A 40 29.54 16.03 -18.72
C TYR A 40 28.11 16.08 -18.15
N LYS A 41 27.12 15.67 -18.95
CA LYS A 41 25.69 15.71 -18.58
C LYS A 41 25.34 14.93 -17.31
N PHE A 42 26.23 14.06 -16.82
CA PHE A 42 26.10 13.35 -15.55
C PHE A 42 26.27 14.25 -14.31
N LEU A 43 26.79 15.48 -14.47
CA LEU A 43 26.94 16.44 -13.36
C LEU A 43 25.57 16.89 -12.86
N ALA A 44 25.31 16.65 -11.58
CA ALA A 44 24.08 17.03 -10.91
C ALA A 44 24.33 18.20 -9.95
N LYS A 45 23.38 19.14 -9.89
CA LYS A 45 23.32 20.18 -8.85
C LYS A 45 22.31 19.74 -7.81
N ILE A 46 22.69 19.72 -6.54
CA ILE A 46 21.77 19.38 -5.45
C ILE A 46 21.41 20.66 -4.72
N SER A 47 20.19 21.13 -4.93
CA SER A 47 19.68 22.37 -4.34
C SER A 47 19.20 22.09 -2.92
N LYS A 48 19.83 22.73 -1.94
CA LYS A 48 19.45 22.66 -0.52
C LYS A 48 18.58 23.85 -0.11
N SER A 49 18.80 25.00 -0.73
CA SER A 49 17.99 26.22 -0.63
C SER A 49 18.34 27.16 -1.78
N ALA A 50 17.68 28.33 -1.87
CA ALA A 50 18.04 29.36 -2.84
C ALA A 50 19.49 29.85 -2.73
N MET A 51 20.12 29.71 -1.56
CA MET A 51 21.46 30.24 -1.25
C MET A 51 22.50 29.15 -0.99
N ALA A 52 22.13 27.87 -1.12
CA ALA A 52 23.01 26.74 -0.84
C ALA A 52 22.74 25.57 -1.78
N ALA A 53 23.78 25.13 -2.48
CA ALA A 53 23.77 23.94 -3.30
C ALA A 53 25.01 23.08 -3.01
N CYS A 54 24.92 21.81 -3.40
CA CYS A 54 26.00 20.86 -3.52
C CYS A 54 26.11 20.36 -4.96
N SER A 55 27.10 19.52 -5.20
CA SER A 55 27.30 18.83 -6.46
C SER A 55 27.02 17.34 -6.31
N GLY A 56 26.78 16.67 -7.43
CA GLY A 56 26.53 15.24 -7.48
C GLY A 56 26.86 14.68 -8.86
N VAL A 57 26.74 13.36 -9.00
CA VAL A 57 27.02 12.66 -10.25
C VAL A 57 26.07 11.50 -10.49
N LEU A 58 25.49 11.42 -11.68
CA LEU A 58 24.65 10.29 -12.12
C LEU A 58 25.51 9.05 -12.37
N VAL A 59 25.24 7.96 -11.65
CA VAL A 59 25.93 6.66 -11.78
C VAL A 59 25.02 5.49 -12.18
N ASP A 60 23.71 5.73 -12.15
CA ASP A 60 22.69 4.86 -12.73
C ASP A 60 21.49 5.76 -13.13
N PRO A 61 20.62 5.38 -14.09
CA PRO A 61 19.52 6.25 -14.51
C PRO A 61 18.61 6.76 -13.38
N VAL A 62 18.55 6.06 -12.24
CA VAL A 62 17.80 6.52 -11.05
C VAL A 62 18.68 6.83 -9.85
N TRP A 63 20.02 6.78 -9.94
CA TRP A 63 20.92 6.99 -8.81
C TRP A 63 21.97 8.07 -9.07
N VAL A 64 22.01 9.04 -8.15
CA VAL A 64 23.04 10.08 -8.06
C VAL A 64 23.90 9.85 -6.82
N LEU A 65 25.21 9.96 -6.97
CA LEU A 65 26.17 9.98 -5.88
C LEU A 65 26.48 11.42 -5.46
N THR A 66 26.62 11.63 -4.16
CA THR A 66 27.02 12.92 -3.57
C THR A 66 27.60 12.73 -2.16
N ALA A 67 27.89 13.82 -1.44
CA ALA A 67 28.32 13.83 -0.05
C ALA A 67 27.12 13.86 0.91
N LYS A 68 27.25 13.32 2.12
CA LYS A 68 26.13 13.16 3.07
C LYS A 68 25.48 14.47 3.46
N GLY A 69 26.30 15.52 3.65
CA GLY A 69 25.83 16.86 3.99
C GLY A 69 25.00 17.56 2.90
N CYS A 70 24.80 16.92 1.74
CA CYS A 70 24.13 17.51 0.58
C CYS A 70 22.65 17.18 0.47
N THR A 71 22.11 16.28 1.29
CA THR A 71 20.73 15.80 1.20
C THR A 71 19.90 16.12 2.45
N PRO A 72 19.77 17.40 2.86
CA PRO A 72 18.78 17.76 3.88
C PRO A 72 17.35 17.55 3.36
N ASP A 73 16.38 17.53 4.27
CA ASP A 73 14.95 17.43 3.92
C ASP A 73 14.56 18.54 2.92
N GLY A 74 13.82 18.15 1.88
CA GLY A 74 13.39 19.05 0.81
C GLY A 74 14.43 19.34 -0.27
N ALA A 75 15.63 18.74 -0.21
CA ALA A 75 16.61 18.85 -1.29
C ALA A 75 16.09 18.30 -2.62
N THR A 76 16.51 18.92 -3.72
CA THR A 76 16.16 18.50 -5.09
C THR A 76 17.40 18.34 -5.95
N VAL A 77 17.32 17.47 -6.95
CA VAL A 77 18.41 17.19 -7.89
C VAL A 77 18.10 17.86 -9.22
N SER A 78 18.95 18.78 -9.65
CA SER A 78 18.92 19.34 -11.00
C SER A 78 19.93 18.64 -11.89
N LEU A 79 19.46 18.01 -12.96
CA LEU A 79 20.27 17.22 -13.90
C LEU A 79 19.75 17.39 -15.32
N ALA A 80 20.63 17.70 -16.27
CA ALA A 80 20.30 17.92 -17.68
C ALA A 80 19.09 18.87 -17.91
N GLY A 81 18.99 19.94 -17.11
CA GLY A 81 17.91 20.93 -17.21
C GLY A 81 16.59 20.55 -16.54
N ARG A 82 16.53 19.41 -15.85
CA ARG A 82 15.35 18.93 -15.11
C ARG A 82 15.58 19.06 -13.61
N THR A 83 14.55 19.41 -12.85
CA THR A 83 14.57 19.33 -11.39
C THR A 83 13.74 18.13 -10.94
N ILE A 84 14.37 17.21 -10.22
CA ILE A 84 13.83 15.90 -9.87
C ILE A 84 13.83 15.77 -8.34
N GLY A 85 12.74 15.26 -7.78
CA GLY A 85 12.64 14.98 -6.35
C GLY A 85 13.45 13.76 -5.93
N ILE A 86 13.86 13.72 -4.67
CA ILE A 86 14.54 12.58 -4.05
C ILE A 86 13.49 11.59 -3.54
N ALA A 87 13.66 10.31 -3.87
CA ALA A 87 12.80 9.20 -3.41
C ALA A 87 13.38 8.50 -2.17
N ARG A 88 14.70 8.31 -2.14
CA ARG A 88 15.41 7.60 -1.07
C ARG A 88 16.85 8.06 -1.00
N VAL A 89 17.42 8.04 0.20
CA VAL A 89 18.82 8.35 0.48
C VAL A 89 19.44 7.12 1.17
N VAL A 90 20.62 6.69 0.72
CA VAL A 90 21.35 5.54 1.28
C VAL A 90 22.77 5.98 1.58
N GLU A 91 23.09 6.13 2.86
CA GLU A 91 24.43 6.51 3.28
C GLU A 91 25.39 5.33 3.28
N LYS A 92 26.67 5.63 3.02
CA LYS A 92 27.77 4.70 3.28
C LYS A 92 28.38 5.00 4.65
N ASP A 93 28.57 3.97 5.48
CA ASP A 93 29.02 4.20 6.87
C ASP A 93 30.48 4.64 6.98
N ASP A 94 31.36 4.13 6.11
CA ASP A 94 32.81 4.25 6.29
C ASP A 94 33.43 5.50 5.63
N ARG A 95 32.65 6.32 4.93
CA ARG A 95 33.12 7.54 4.23
C ARG A 95 31.97 8.50 3.91
N ASP A 96 32.30 9.74 3.59
CA ASP A 96 31.33 10.79 3.23
C ASP A 96 30.77 10.61 1.81
N VAL A 97 29.96 9.56 1.63
CA VAL A 97 29.32 9.21 0.37
C VAL A 97 27.88 8.79 0.63
N VAL A 98 26.98 9.25 -0.24
CA VAL A 98 25.57 8.90 -0.20
C VAL A 98 25.03 8.65 -1.61
N LEU A 99 24.18 7.64 -1.73
CA LEU A 99 23.39 7.34 -2.91
C LEU A 99 22.00 7.99 -2.77
N VAL A 100 21.60 8.73 -3.80
CA VAL A 100 20.33 9.43 -3.89
C VAL A 100 19.51 8.80 -5.00
N ARG A 101 18.43 8.12 -4.64
CA ARG A 101 17.47 7.59 -5.60
C ARG A 101 16.57 8.72 -6.07
N LEU A 102 16.49 8.91 -7.37
CA LEU A 102 15.59 9.86 -8.01
C LEU A 102 14.15 9.32 -8.01
N LYS A 103 13.16 10.22 -7.95
CA LYS A 103 11.74 9.86 -8.16
C LYS A 103 11.46 9.39 -9.59
N GLU A 104 12.24 9.87 -10.55
CA GLU A 104 12.11 9.60 -11.98
C GLU A 104 13.46 9.23 -12.58
N ALA A 105 13.47 8.31 -13.55
CA ALA A 105 14.67 7.89 -14.25
C ALA A 105 15.10 8.91 -15.31
N VAL A 106 16.41 9.12 -15.44
CA VAL A 106 17.03 9.95 -16.46
C VAL A 106 17.70 9.05 -17.50
N GLY A 107 16.92 8.64 -18.50
CA GLY A 107 17.37 7.69 -19.53
C GLY A 107 18.15 8.31 -20.70
N ASP A 108 18.12 9.62 -20.85
CA ASP A 108 18.77 10.37 -21.95
C ASP A 108 20.17 10.90 -21.59
N VAL A 109 20.64 10.62 -20.37
CA VAL A 109 21.98 10.95 -19.88
C VAL A 109 22.72 9.65 -19.59
N ALA A 110 23.85 9.44 -20.25
CA ALA A 110 24.73 8.32 -19.92
C ALA A 110 25.31 8.52 -18.50
N PRO A 111 25.08 7.58 -17.56
CA PRO A 111 25.72 7.63 -16.25
C PRO A 111 27.24 7.45 -16.39
N ILE A 112 28.01 8.06 -15.49
CA ILE A 112 29.46 7.89 -15.48
C ILE A 112 29.80 6.46 -15.03
N ALA A 113 30.77 5.82 -15.70
CA ALA A 113 31.28 4.53 -15.27
C ALA A 113 32.15 4.68 -14.01
N ILE A 114 32.13 3.71 -13.11
CA ILE A 114 33.05 3.67 -11.97
C ILE A 114 34.44 3.25 -12.46
N GLY A 115 35.45 4.06 -12.19
CA GLY A 115 36.85 3.82 -12.56
C GLY A 115 37.61 3.05 -11.48
N ALA A 116 38.80 2.57 -11.86
CA ALA A 116 39.74 1.96 -10.92
C ALA A 116 40.36 3.00 -9.96
N ALA A 117 41.02 2.52 -8.90
CA ALA A 117 41.76 3.34 -7.94
C ALA A 117 42.69 4.39 -8.62
N PRO A 118 42.85 5.59 -8.02
CA PRO A 118 43.79 6.59 -8.52
C PRO A 118 45.24 6.20 -8.23
N ALA A 119 46.14 6.51 -9.17
CA ALA A 119 47.58 6.40 -8.95
C ALA A 119 48.17 7.72 -8.42
N GLN A 120 49.21 7.64 -7.59
CA GLN A 120 49.94 8.83 -7.18
C GLN A 120 50.57 9.53 -8.41
N GLY A 121 50.44 10.85 -8.47
CA GLY A 121 50.88 11.66 -9.62
C GLY A 121 49.93 11.65 -10.81
N GLU A 122 48.84 10.88 -10.76
CA GLU A 122 47.80 10.92 -11.80
C GLU A 122 47.13 12.30 -11.84
N VAL A 123 46.81 12.78 -13.05
CA VAL A 123 46.03 14.01 -13.23
C VAL A 123 44.57 13.63 -13.45
N LEU A 124 43.70 14.12 -12.58
CA LEU A 124 42.26 13.90 -12.58
C LEU A 124 41.52 15.22 -12.84
N ARG A 125 40.29 15.12 -13.34
CA ARG A 125 39.38 16.26 -13.48
C ARG A 125 38.38 16.26 -12.33
N ALA A 126 38.24 17.38 -11.64
CA ALA A 126 37.16 17.60 -10.68
C ALA A 126 36.11 18.52 -11.30
N GLY A 127 34.84 18.25 -11.04
CA GLY A 127 33.72 19.08 -11.51
C GLY A 127 32.67 19.35 -10.44
N GLY A 128 31.97 20.48 -10.55
CA GLY A 128 30.93 20.86 -9.60
C GLY A 128 30.25 22.19 -9.87
N PHE A 129 29.25 22.48 -9.04
CA PHE A 129 28.44 23.70 -8.97
C PHE A 129 28.80 24.53 -7.74
N GLY A 130 30.00 24.34 -7.19
CA GLY A 130 30.48 25.12 -6.07
C GLY A 130 30.72 26.58 -6.43
N ARG A 131 30.89 27.37 -5.36
CA ARG A 131 31.18 28.80 -5.44
C ARG A 131 32.36 29.09 -6.36
N THR A 132 32.27 30.25 -6.99
CA THR A 132 33.29 30.75 -7.91
C THR A 132 34.16 31.80 -7.20
N VAL A 133 35.06 32.47 -7.91
CA VAL A 133 35.74 33.68 -7.41
C VAL A 133 34.77 34.87 -7.31
N THR A 134 33.60 34.81 -7.95
CA THR A 134 32.65 35.94 -8.09
C THR A 134 31.16 35.61 -7.94
N GLU A 135 30.77 34.33 -7.99
CA GLU A 135 29.38 33.89 -7.95
C GLU A 135 29.16 32.87 -6.83
N TRP A 136 28.06 33.04 -6.09
CA TRP A 136 27.81 32.32 -4.83
C TRP A 136 27.13 30.95 -5.01
N VAL A 137 26.29 30.79 -6.04
CA VAL A 137 25.64 29.52 -6.39
C VAL A 137 25.48 29.47 -7.91
N PRO A 138 26.47 28.93 -8.65
CA PRO A 138 26.40 28.85 -10.10
C PRO A 138 25.28 27.95 -10.61
N ASP A 139 24.71 28.31 -11.75
CA ASP A 139 23.78 27.45 -12.50
C ASP A 139 24.48 26.59 -13.55
N ARG A 140 25.72 26.90 -13.91
CA ARG A 140 26.54 26.09 -14.82
C ARG A 140 27.70 25.46 -14.06
N PRO A 141 27.93 24.14 -14.24
CA PRO A 141 29.04 23.50 -13.57
C PRO A 141 30.36 23.90 -14.21
N ARG A 142 31.44 23.74 -13.45
CA ARG A 142 32.80 23.99 -13.91
C ARG A 142 33.72 22.83 -13.61
N THR A 143 34.85 22.79 -14.31
CA THR A 143 35.88 21.76 -14.11
C THR A 143 37.29 22.33 -14.09
N SER A 144 38.18 21.64 -13.38
CA SER A 144 39.62 21.89 -13.39
C SER A 144 40.40 20.60 -13.18
N LEU A 145 41.72 20.66 -13.39
CA LEU A 145 42.63 19.53 -13.27
C LEU A 145 43.34 19.54 -11.91
N PHE A 146 43.45 18.37 -11.32
CA PHE A 146 44.07 18.13 -10.01
C PHE A 146 45.06 16.98 -10.13
N THR A 147 46.21 17.12 -9.50
CA THR A 147 47.21 16.06 -9.38
C THR A 147 46.99 15.28 -8.09
N VAL A 148 46.99 13.94 -8.18
CA VAL A 148 46.87 13.04 -7.02
C VAL A 148 48.16 13.07 -6.20
N GLY A 149 48.06 13.57 -4.97
CA GLY A 149 49.17 13.61 -4.03
C GLY A 149 49.38 12.29 -3.29
N SER A 150 48.29 11.75 -2.72
CA SER A 150 48.28 10.47 -2.00
C SER A 150 46.89 9.84 -2.00
N SER A 151 46.81 8.54 -1.76
CA SER A 151 45.53 7.82 -1.67
C SER A 151 45.60 6.71 -0.64
N ASN A 152 44.50 6.51 0.09
CA ASN A 152 44.25 5.33 0.92
C ASN A 152 42.93 4.66 0.49
N GLY A 153 42.45 3.65 1.20
CA GLY A 153 41.23 2.91 0.82
C GLY A 153 39.91 3.71 0.82
N GLN A 154 39.87 4.92 1.38
CA GLN A 154 38.65 5.73 1.53
C GLN A 154 38.76 7.11 0.90
N THR A 155 39.95 7.70 0.87
CA THR A 155 40.16 9.07 0.40
C THR A 155 41.33 9.20 -0.57
N VAL A 156 41.30 10.26 -1.37
CA VAL A 156 42.39 10.72 -2.23
C VAL A 156 42.66 12.19 -1.94
N ALA A 157 43.92 12.54 -1.76
CA ALA A 157 44.39 13.91 -1.61
C ALA A 157 44.75 14.46 -3.00
N LEU A 158 44.26 15.67 -3.28
CA LEU A 158 44.33 16.33 -4.56
C LEU A 158 44.93 17.72 -4.38
N THR A 159 45.85 18.09 -5.26
CA THR A 159 46.36 19.45 -5.37
C THR A 159 45.97 19.99 -6.74
N GLY A 160 45.30 21.14 -6.77
CA GLY A 160 44.89 21.74 -8.03
C GLY A 160 46.08 22.23 -8.84
N ASN A 161 46.03 21.99 -10.15
CA ASN A 161 47.00 22.58 -11.07
C ASN A 161 46.75 24.10 -11.11
N ASP A 162 47.81 24.90 -11.26
CA ASP A 162 47.71 26.36 -11.37
C ASP A 162 47.06 27.07 -10.15
N GLY A 163 47.08 26.43 -8.99
CA GLY A 163 46.60 27.01 -7.73
C GLY A 163 45.08 27.01 -7.54
N VAL A 164 44.37 26.11 -8.22
CA VAL A 164 42.92 25.93 -8.04
C VAL A 164 42.60 25.08 -6.80
N ASP A 165 41.43 25.28 -6.19
CA ASP A 165 40.87 24.40 -5.15
C ASP A 165 39.37 24.20 -5.37
N THR A 166 38.81 23.12 -4.80
CA THR A 166 37.36 22.93 -4.72
C THR A 166 36.75 23.88 -3.68
N CYS A 167 35.55 24.38 -3.94
CA CYS A 167 34.89 25.41 -3.14
C CYS A 167 33.64 24.87 -2.42
N LYS A 168 33.10 25.64 -1.47
CA LYS A 168 31.78 25.35 -0.89
C LYS A 168 30.74 25.17 -2.00
N GLY A 169 30.06 24.03 -1.98
CA GLY A 169 29.09 23.59 -2.98
C GLY A 169 29.65 22.61 -4.04
N ASP A 170 30.97 22.44 -4.13
CA ASP A 170 31.56 21.38 -4.95
C ASP A 170 31.50 20.01 -4.28
N ALA A 171 31.26 19.97 -2.96
CA ALA A 171 31.09 18.73 -2.20
C ALA A 171 30.07 17.79 -2.89
N GLY A 172 30.45 16.52 -3.01
CA GLY A 172 29.71 15.50 -3.74
C GLY A 172 29.89 15.50 -5.25
N GLY A 173 30.57 16.50 -5.83
CA GLY A 173 30.85 16.57 -7.27
C GLY A 173 31.90 15.54 -7.71
N PRO A 174 31.88 15.09 -8.97
CA PRO A 174 32.75 14.01 -9.43
C PRO A 174 34.21 14.45 -9.58
N VAL A 175 35.10 13.57 -9.13
CA VAL A 175 36.51 13.51 -9.53
C VAL A 175 36.67 12.31 -10.45
N PHE A 176 37.11 12.54 -11.68
CA PHE A 176 37.12 11.52 -12.73
C PHE A 176 38.36 11.63 -13.63
N ARG A 177 38.71 10.51 -14.25
CA ARG A 177 39.69 10.45 -15.34
C ARG A 177 38.98 10.37 -16.68
N GLU A 178 39.67 10.72 -17.76
CA GLU A 178 39.20 10.52 -19.13
C GLU A 178 40.11 9.52 -19.84
N VAL A 179 39.54 8.38 -20.25
CA VAL A 179 40.28 7.32 -20.97
C VAL A 179 39.67 7.21 -22.36
N GLY A 180 40.41 7.60 -23.39
CA GLY A 180 39.90 7.63 -24.77
C GLY A 180 38.65 8.52 -24.95
N GLY A 181 38.55 9.60 -24.17
CA GLY A 181 37.39 10.50 -24.16
C GLY A 181 36.20 9.99 -23.33
N VAL A 182 36.30 8.81 -22.70
CA VAL A 182 35.26 8.27 -21.84
C VAL A 182 35.57 8.60 -20.37
N PRO A 183 34.69 9.32 -19.67
CA PRO A 183 34.90 9.68 -18.28
C PRO A 183 34.67 8.46 -17.35
N GLN A 184 35.55 8.29 -16.37
CA GLN A 184 35.46 7.25 -15.34
C GLN A 184 35.60 7.87 -13.95
N LEU A 185 34.59 7.67 -13.09
CA LEU A 185 34.52 8.24 -11.75
C LEU A 185 35.54 7.58 -10.82
N VAL A 186 36.34 8.40 -10.16
CA VAL A 186 37.39 7.97 -9.22
C VAL A 186 36.99 8.31 -7.78
N GLY A 187 36.35 9.46 -7.58
CA GLY A 187 35.88 9.88 -6.27
C GLY A 187 34.87 11.02 -6.32
N LEU A 188 34.44 11.49 -5.15
CA LEU A 188 33.58 12.65 -4.96
C LEU A 188 34.31 13.72 -4.15
N ASN A 189 34.29 14.97 -4.60
CA ASN A 189 34.85 16.11 -3.86
C ASN A 189 34.29 16.12 -2.42
N ALA A 190 35.18 16.28 -1.44
CA ALA A 190 34.84 16.25 -0.03
C ALA A 190 35.26 17.55 0.67
N ALA A 191 36.46 17.58 1.26
CA ALA A 191 36.96 18.74 2.01
C ALA A 191 37.99 19.54 1.19
N SER A 192 38.16 20.81 1.52
CA SER A 192 39.09 21.70 0.81
C SER A 192 39.51 22.88 1.68
N TRP A 193 40.74 23.36 1.45
CA TRP A 193 41.21 24.63 1.98
C TRP A 193 40.54 25.84 1.30
N GLN A 194 39.85 25.63 0.18
CA GLN A 194 39.08 26.62 -0.57
C GLN A 194 39.93 27.80 -1.06
N HIS A 195 41.21 27.56 -1.36
CA HIS A 195 42.11 28.60 -1.86
C HIS A 195 41.54 29.25 -3.13
N GLY A 196 41.42 30.59 -3.10
CA GLY A 196 40.92 31.39 -4.22
C GLY A 196 39.40 31.30 -4.46
N CYS A 197 38.62 30.67 -3.58
CA CYS A 197 37.16 30.74 -3.62
C CYS A 197 36.65 32.12 -3.15
N LEU A 198 35.48 32.55 -3.64
CA LEU A 198 34.86 33.83 -3.26
C LEU A 198 34.72 33.96 -1.74
N GLY A 199 35.28 35.03 -1.20
CA GLY A 199 35.22 35.35 0.24
C GLY A 199 36.14 34.51 1.11
N VAL A 200 37.13 33.80 0.53
CA VAL A 200 38.11 33.00 1.26
C VAL A 200 39.50 33.63 1.11
N SER A 201 40.17 33.88 2.25
CA SER A 201 41.54 34.43 2.31
C SER A 201 42.61 33.38 2.65
N GLU A 202 42.23 32.10 2.71
CA GLU A 202 43.16 30.99 2.96
C GLU A 202 44.17 30.85 1.81
N THR A 203 45.43 30.60 2.16
CA THR A 203 46.54 30.53 1.20
C THR A 203 47.04 29.10 0.99
N ARG A 204 46.77 28.20 1.93
CA ARG A 204 47.03 26.77 1.75
C ARG A 204 46.14 26.21 0.66
N GLN A 205 46.73 25.37 -0.19
CA GLN A 205 46.02 24.64 -1.24
C GLN A 205 45.83 23.18 -0.84
N GLY A 206 44.81 22.55 -1.41
CA GLY A 206 44.58 21.12 -1.28
C GLY A 206 43.11 20.81 -1.07
N SER A 207 42.66 19.80 -1.79
CA SER A 207 41.32 19.23 -1.71
C SER A 207 41.43 17.73 -1.41
N THR A 208 40.37 17.16 -0.82
CA THR A 208 40.23 15.71 -0.67
C THR A 208 38.98 15.25 -1.38
N ALA A 209 39.00 14.01 -1.84
CA ALA A 209 37.82 13.34 -2.38
C ALA A 209 37.62 11.97 -1.75
N ALA A 210 36.36 11.57 -1.57
CA ALA A 210 35.98 10.24 -1.13
C ALA A 210 36.07 9.27 -2.32
N ARG A 211 36.80 8.16 -2.17
CA ARG A 211 36.96 7.15 -3.22
C ARG A 211 35.71 6.32 -3.43
N VAL A 212 35.44 5.97 -4.68
CA VAL A 212 34.28 5.16 -5.07
C VAL A 212 34.62 3.82 -5.74
N ASP A 213 35.88 3.59 -6.11
CA ASP A 213 36.31 2.43 -6.90
C ASP A 213 36.09 1.09 -6.17
N ASN A 214 36.18 1.09 -4.84
CA ASN A 214 35.96 -0.09 -3.99
C ASN A 214 34.54 -0.18 -3.41
N LEU A 215 33.57 0.54 -3.99
CA LEU A 215 32.16 0.51 -3.59
C LEU A 215 31.28 -0.38 -4.48
N GLY A 216 31.88 -1.15 -5.39
CA GLY A 216 31.14 -1.94 -6.40
C GLY A 216 30.08 -2.89 -5.82
N SER A 217 30.36 -3.56 -4.69
CA SER A 217 29.37 -4.45 -4.05
C SER A 217 28.18 -3.69 -3.47
N TRP A 218 28.42 -2.49 -2.92
CA TRP A 218 27.37 -1.62 -2.41
C TRP A 218 26.53 -1.00 -3.54
N PHE A 219 27.16 -0.61 -4.66
CA PHE A 219 26.42 -0.20 -5.85
C PHE A 219 25.55 -1.33 -6.38
N ALA A 220 26.10 -2.55 -6.49
CA ALA A 220 25.35 -3.70 -6.97
C ALA A 220 24.16 -4.07 -6.06
N SER A 221 24.24 -3.88 -4.73
CA SER A 221 23.09 -4.11 -3.84
C SER A 221 21.98 -3.09 -4.07
N GLU A 222 22.31 -1.80 -4.18
CA GLU A 222 21.30 -0.74 -4.32
C GLU A 222 20.75 -0.65 -5.75
N PHE A 223 21.54 -0.96 -6.78
CA PHE A 223 21.13 -0.87 -8.19
C PHE A 223 20.15 -1.95 -8.65
N LEU A 224 19.91 -2.98 -7.82
CA LEU A 224 18.77 -3.87 -8.00
C LEU A 224 17.45 -3.12 -7.83
N ASP A 225 17.45 -2.04 -7.05
CA ASP A 225 16.31 -1.16 -6.85
C ASP A 225 15.02 -1.91 -6.50
N VAL A 226 15.11 -2.78 -5.49
CA VAL A 226 13.99 -3.62 -5.07
C VAL A 226 12.88 -2.74 -4.51
N SER A 227 11.68 -2.93 -5.03
CA SER A 227 10.45 -2.31 -4.57
C SER A 227 9.47 -3.38 -4.11
N ALA A 228 8.75 -3.09 -3.03
CA ALA A 228 7.68 -3.92 -2.50
C ALA A 228 6.43 -3.05 -2.38
N VAL A 229 5.31 -3.54 -2.93
CA VAL A 229 4.03 -2.83 -2.90
C VAL A 229 2.95 -3.83 -2.49
N ALA A 230 2.11 -3.43 -1.53
CA ALA A 230 0.97 -4.21 -1.13
C ALA A 230 0.04 -4.42 -2.34
N ALA A 231 -0.31 -5.66 -2.63
CA ALA A 231 -1.36 -5.94 -3.60
C ALA A 231 -2.72 -5.54 -3.00
N PRO A 232 -3.76 -5.40 -3.83
CA PRO A 232 -5.15 -5.42 -3.34
C PRO A 232 -5.49 -6.68 -2.53
N ARG A 233 -4.71 -7.76 -2.75
CA ARG A 233 -4.87 -9.11 -2.22
C ARG A 233 -4.05 -9.33 -0.93
N HIS A 234 -4.19 -10.51 -0.31
CA HIS A 234 -3.30 -11.09 0.71
C HIS A 234 -1.86 -11.35 0.20
N ALA A 235 -1.25 -10.35 -0.42
CA ALA A 235 0.01 -10.49 -1.12
C ALA A 235 0.80 -9.19 -1.18
N ILE A 236 2.10 -9.33 -1.40
CA ILE A 236 3.02 -8.23 -1.68
C ILE A 236 3.70 -8.50 -3.02
N ASN A 237 3.57 -7.55 -3.94
CA ASN A 237 4.21 -7.58 -5.23
C ASN A 237 5.60 -6.95 -5.12
N LEU A 238 6.61 -7.72 -5.53
CA LEU A 238 8.00 -7.32 -5.59
C LEU A 238 8.44 -7.12 -7.03
N THR A 239 9.20 -6.06 -7.26
CA THR A 239 9.85 -5.76 -8.54
C THR A 239 11.28 -5.29 -8.30
N TRP A 240 12.17 -5.55 -9.26
CA TRP A 240 13.57 -5.11 -9.22
C TRP A 240 14.12 -4.99 -10.65
N VAL A 241 15.37 -4.57 -10.80
CA VAL A 241 16.05 -4.47 -12.09
C VAL A 241 16.92 -5.72 -12.32
N ALA A 242 16.75 -6.40 -13.45
CA ALA A 242 17.40 -7.68 -13.69
C ALA A 242 18.93 -7.60 -13.82
N ARG A 243 19.45 -6.51 -14.40
CA ARG A 243 20.89 -6.24 -14.61
C ARG A 243 21.67 -7.40 -15.28
N GLY A 244 21.01 -8.19 -16.12
CA GLY A 244 21.62 -9.33 -16.84
C GLY A 244 21.87 -10.58 -15.99
N ASN A 245 21.32 -10.64 -14.76
CA ASN A 245 21.38 -11.84 -13.92
C ASN A 245 20.40 -12.91 -14.42
N GLN A 246 20.73 -14.19 -14.17
CA GLN A 246 19.99 -15.35 -14.68
C GLN A 246 18.82 -15.75 -13.79
N SER A 247 18.96 -15.57 -12.47
CA SER A 247 17.90 -15.82 -11.49
C SER A 247 18.10 -14.95 -10.24
N PHE A 248 17.14 -15.01 -9.32
CA PHE A 248 17.07 -14.18 -8.13
C PHE A 248 16.51 -14.99 -6.96
N LYS A 249 17.20 -14.99 -5.83
CA LYS A 249 16.69 -15.56 -4.56
C LYS A 249 16.01 -14.44 -3.77
N VAL A 250 14.76 -14.66 -3.39
CA VAL A 250 13.95 -13.68 -2.65
C VAL A 250 13.85 -14.14 -1.20
N TYR A 251 14.24 -13.26 -0.28
CA TYR A 251 14.20 -13.49 1.16
C TYR A 251 13.18 -12.56 1.79
N ALA A 252 12.41 -13.05 2.75
CA ALA A 252 11.40 -12.28 3.47
C ALA A 252 11.46 -12.54 4.98
N ALA A 253 11.19 -11.50 5.77
CA ALA A 253 11.02 -11.58 7.22
C ALA A 253 9.99 -10.54 7.70
N GLN A 254 9.45 -10.70 8.91
CA GLN A 254 8.56 -9.73 9.55
C GLN A 254 9.31 -8.66 10.35
N THR A 255 10.64 -8.72 10.34
CA THR A 255 11.56 -7.77 10.96
C THR A 255 12.42 -7.09 9.90
N ALA A 256 12.88 -5.87 10.17
CA ALA A 256 13.74 -5.12 9.25
C ALA A 256 15.09 -5.80 8.99
N ASP A 257 15.56 -6.60 9.95
CA ASP A 257 16.63 -7.56 9.69
C ASP A 257 16.06 -8.74 8.89
N VAL A 258 16.55 -8.89 7.65
CA VAL A 258 16.19 -9.98 6.74
C VAL A 258 17.44 -10.83 6.52
N PRO A 259 17.67 -11.86 7.35
CA PRO A 259 18.79 -12.79 7.18
C PRO A 259 18.77 -13.44 5.81
N ILE A 260 19.95 -13.68 5.22
CA ILE A 260 20.09 -14.43 3.97
C ILE A 260 20.37 -15.89 4.33
N GLY A 261 19.32 -16.72 4.35
CA GLY A 261 19.42 -18.11 4.76
C GLY A 261 18.19 -18.93 4.36
N ALA A 262 18.23 -20.24 4.61
CA ALA A 262 17.16 -21.16 4.19
C ALA A 262 15.81 -20.85 4.86
N SER A 263 15.80 -20.35 6.10
CA SER A 263 14.58 -20.06 6.85
C SER A 263 13.79 -18.84 6.34
N THR A 264 14.45 -17.94 5.61
CA THR A 264 13.86 -16.70 5.09
C THR A 264 13.71 -16.74 3.57
N LEU A 265 14.21 -17.77 2.89
CA LEU A 265 14.09 -17.93 1.44
C LEU A 265 12.64 -18.27 1.06
N VAL A 266 11.95 -17.32 0.44
CA VAL A 266 10.54 -17.50 0.02
C VAL A 266 10.39 -17.87 -1.45
N ALA A 267 11.39 -17.56 -2.29
CA ALA A 267 11.36 -17.93 -3.71
C ALA A 267 12.73 -17.92 -4.39
N THR A 268 12.82 -18.65 -5.51
CA THR A 268 13.82 -18.43 -6.56
C THR A 268 13.10 -18.05 -7.85
N ALA A 269 13.27 -16.82 -8.30
CA ALA A 269 12.61 -16.26 -9.48
C ALA A 269 13.59 -16.18 -10.68
N ILE A 270 13.07 -16.40 -11.89
CA ILE A 270 13.81 -16.24 -13.16
C ILE A 270 13.43 -14.94 -13.90
N THR A 271 12.44 -14.21 -13.38
CA THR A 271 12.02 -12.89 -13.85
C THR A 271 12.24 -11.85 -12.76
N PRO A 272 12.37 -10.55 -13.09
CA PRO A 272 12.65 -9.51 -12.10
C PRO A 272 11.40 -9.04 -11.31
N ARG A 273 10.54 -10.01 -10.97
CA ARG A 273 9.29 -9.82 -10.25
C ARG A 273 8.94 -11.10 -9.48
N PHE A 274 8.27 -10.94 -8.36
CA PHE A 274 7.73 -12.02 -7.54
C PHE A 274 6.52 -11.53 -6.75
N THR A 275 5.54 -12.39 -6.52
CA THR A 275 4.39 -12.10 -5.67
C THR A 275 4.45 -13.04 -4.47
N HIS A 276 4.63 -12.47 -3.27
CA HIS A 276 4.54 -13.22 -2.02
C HIS A 276 3.07 -13.22 -1.58
N SER A 277 2.37 -14.35 -1.72
CA SER A 277 0.92 -14.50 -1.49
C SER A 277 0.60 -15.27 -0.21
N ALA A 278 -0.70 -15.42 0.10
CA ALA A 278 -1.22 -16.07 1.31
C ALA A 278 -0.64 -15.45 2.60
N LEU A 279 -0.54 -14.12 2.61
CA LEU A 279 -0.03 -13.36 3.74
C LEU A 279 -1.17 -12.87 4.63
N ALA A 280 -0.97 -12.91 5.95
CA ALA A 280 -1.92 -12.34 6.89
C ALA A 280 -2.14 -10.84 6.60
N ALA A 281 -3.35 -10.34 6.81
CA ALA A 281 -3.69 -8.94 6.56
C ALA A 281 -3.01 -7.99 7.56
N LYS A 282 -2.82 -6.73 7.15
CA LYS A 282 -2.12 -5.67 7.90
C LYS A 282 -0.74 -6.08 8.44
N GLN A 283 -0.14 -7.14 7.88
CA GLN A 283 1.15 -7.67 8.29
C GLN A 283 2.25 -7.00 7.48
N ARG A 284 3.25 -6.44 8.17
CA ARG A 284 4.44 -5.87 7.53
C ARG A 284 5.45 -6.96 7.22
N TRP A 285 5.96 -6.93 6.00
CA TRP A 285 7.05 -7.78 5.55
C TRP A 285 8.21 -6.93 5.03
N TYR A 286 9.40 -7.46 5.20
CA TYR A 286 10.67 -6.90 4.76
C TYR A 286 11.36 -7.90 3.84
N TYR A 287 11.93 -7.41 2.75
CA TYR A 287 12.43 -8.23 1.67
C TYR A 287 13.84 -7.84 1.27
N ARG A 288 14.62 -8.86 0.88
CA ARG A 288 15.89 -8.70 0.18
C ARG A 288 15.95 -9.64 -1.01
N VAL A 289 16.62 -9.21 -2.06
CA VAL A 289 16.83 -10.02 -3.28
C VAL A 289 18.32 -10.23 -3.49
N VAL A 290 18.71 -11.47 -3.72
CA VAL A 290 20.08 -11.86 -4.10
C VAL A 290 20.07 -12.27 -5.57
N PRO A 291 20.75 -11.53 -6.47
CA PRO A 291 20.87 -11.92 -7.85
C PRO A 291 21.85 -13.07 -7.99
N VAL A 292 21.61 -13.96 -8.95
CA VAL A 292 22.46 -15.11 -9.25
C VAL A 292 22.93 -15.02 -10.69
N ARG A 293 24.25 -15.14 -10.88
CA ARG A 293 24.88 -15.13 -12.19
C ARG A 293 25.93 -16.22 -12.27
N ASP A 294 25.83 -17.07 -13.28
CA ASP A 294 26.76 -18.18 -13.51
C ASP A 294 26.90 -19.09 -12.28
N GLY A 295 25.78 -19.29 -11.57
CA GLY A 295 25.69 -20.10 -10.35
C GLY A 295 26.25 -19.44 -9.09
N GLN A 296 26.69 -18.18 -9.14
CA GLN A 296 27.24 -17.44 -7.99
C GLN A 296 26.25 -16.39 -7.50
N ASP A 297 26.12 -16.31 -6.17
CA ASP A 297 25.30 -15.29 -5.50
C ASP A 297 26.03 -13.94 -5.52
N GLY A 298 25.32 -12.90 -5.97
CA GLY A 298 25.75 -11.51 -5.86
C GLY A 298 25.46 -10.91 -4.47
N PRO A 299 25.73 -9.61 -4.28
CA PRO A 299 25.39 -8.93 -3.05
C PRO A 299 23.86 -8.82 -2.90
N ALA A 300 23.37 -9.11 -1.69
CA ALA A 300 21.96 -8.95 -1.34
C ALA A 300 21.55 -7.48 -1.39
N SER A 301 20.39 -7.20 -1.95
CA SER A 301 19.84 -5.84 -2.08
C SER A 301 19.70 -5.10 -0.75
N GLY A 302 19.45 -3.79 -0.83
CA GLY A 302 18.81 -3.05 0.24
C GLY A 302 17.44 -3.64 0.60
N VAL A 303 16.90 -3.26 1.76
CA VAL A 303 15.62 -3.77 2.26
C VAL A 303 14.46 -3.02 1.62
N ALA A 304 13.53 -3.76 1.02
CA ALA A 304 12.21 -3.26 0.62
C ALA A 304 11.17 -3.70 1.64
N THR A 305 10.09 -2.93 1.84
CA THR A 305 9.03 -3.30 2.77
C THR A 305 7.67 -2.87 2.27
N ALA A 306 6.66 -3.67 2.59
CA ALA A 306 5.25 -3.34 2.41
C ALA A 306 4.43 -3.99 3.53
N THR A 307 3.24 -3.45 3.75
CA THR A 307 2.24 -4.00 4.67
C THR A 307 1.05 -4.46 3.85
N THR A 308 0.64 -5.72 4.01
CA THR A 308 -0.55 -6.26 3.33
C THR A 308 -1.80 -5.45 3.67
N LYS A 309 -2.76 -5.39 2.74
CA LYS A 309 -4.04 -4.70 2.95
C LYS A 309 -5.02 -5.56 3.78
N VAL A 310 -6.22 -5.02 4.03
CA VAL A 310 -7.35 -5.70 4.70
C VAL A 310 -7.73 -6.97 3.89
N PRO A 311 -8.18 -8.07 4.53
CA PRO A 311 -8.55 -9.29 3.82
C PRO A 311 -9.65 -9.07 2.78
N THR A 312 -9.58 -9.82 1.68
CA THR A 312 -10.78 -10.20 0.92
C THR A 312 -11.58 -11.15 1.79
N ARG A 313 -12.83 -10.81 2.09
CA ARG A 313 -13.63 -11.53 3.08
C ARG A 313 -14.09 -12.89 2.56
N ASN A 314 -14.34 -12.99 1.25
CA ASN A 314 -15.02 -14.11 0.62
C ASN A 314 -14.23 -14.67 -0.58
N ASP A 315 -12.91 -14.77 -0.52
CA ASP A 315 -12.09 -15.34 -1.61
C ASP A 315 -12.02 -16.88 -1.54
N PHE A 316 -13.02 -17.56 -2.09
CA PHE A 316 -13.10 -19.03 -2.06
C PHE A 316 -12.07 -19.70 -2.98
N THR A 317 -11.61 -19.00 -4.02
CA THR A 317 -10.63 -19.52 -4.98
C THR A 317 -9.17 -19.26 -4.57
N GLY A 318 -8.94 -18.35 -3.62
CA GLY A 318 -7.63 -17.84 -3.21
C GLY A 318 -6.96 -17.00 -4.31
N ASP A 319 -7.75 -16.44 -5.21
CA ASP A 319 -7.24 -15.60 -6.29
C ASP A 319 -7.06 -14.15 -5.85
N GLY A 320 -7.59 -13.76 -4.69
CA GLY A 320 -7.54 -12.44 -4.06
C GLY A 320 -8.55 -11.45 -4.64
N VAL A 321 -9.67 -11.94 -5.17
CA VAL A 321 -10.89 -11.18 -5.42
C VAL A 321 -11.97 -11.80 -4.53
N ASP A 322 -12.92 -11.01 -4.03
CA ASP A 322 -14.04 -11.63 -3.34
C ASP A 322 -14.83 -12.46 -4.37
N ASP A 323 -15.14 -13.68 -3.98
CA ASP A 323 -16.05 -14.58 -4.67
C ASP A 323 -17.40 -14.56 -3.93
N LEU A 324 -18.42 -15.14 -4.54
CA LEU A 324 -19.72 -15.32 -3.91
C LEU A 324 -20.05 -16.81 -3.84
N THR A 325 -20.59 -17.27 -2.71
CA THR A 325 -21.08 -18.65 -2.59
C THR A 325 -22.53 -18.67 -2.12
N ALA A 326 -23.17 -19.83 -2.24
CA ALA A 326 -24.46 -20.07 -1.62
C ALA A 326 -24.56 -21.49 -1.10
N ALA A 327 -25.33 -21.71 -0.04
CA ALA A 327 -25.85 -23.03 0.27
C ALA A 327 -27.14 -23.25 -0.50
N TYR A 328 -27.16 -24.26 -1.36
CA TYR A 328 -28.26 -24.56 -2.28
C TYR A 328 -28.79 -25.98 -2.08
N ASP A 329 -30.11 -26.17 -1.99
CA ASP A 329 -30.73 -27.50 -2.01
C ASP A 329 -30.98 -27.91 -3.46
N VAL A 330 -30.13 -28.79 -4.00
CA VAL A 330 -30.29 -29.31 -5.37
C VAL A 330 -31.48 -30.28 -5.49
N GLY A 331 -32.13 -30.59 -4.37
CA GLY A 331 -33.34 -31.41 -4.29
C GLY A 331 -33.19 -32.55 -3.28
N GLY A 332 -34.23 -32.79 -2.49
CA GLY A 332 -34.26 -33.91 -1.54
C GLY A 332 -33.29 -33.75 -0.37
N PHE A 333 -33.10 -32.53 0.13
CA PHE A 333 -32.15 -32.19 1.21
C PHE A 333 -30.70 -32.53 0.83
N THR A 334 -30.33 -32.19 -0.41
CA THR A 334 -28.98 -32.40 -0.95
C THR A 334 -28.28 -31.05 -1.04
N LEU A 335 -27.28 -30.81 -0.19
CA LEU A 335 -26.53 -29.56 -0.19
C LEU A 335 -25.62 -29.46 -1.41
N GLY A 336 -25.70 -28.34 -2.13
CA GLY A 336 -24.71 -27.87 -3.08
C GLY A 336 -24.09 -26.56 -2.61
N LEU A 337 -22.79 -26.38 -2.88
CA LEU A 337 -22.07 -25.11 -2.68
C LEU A 337 -21.56 -24.59 -4.03
N PRO A 338 -22.39 -23.87 -4.80
CA PRO A 338 -21.92 -23.16 -5.99
C PRO A 338 -21.16 -21.90 -5.63
N VAL A 339 -20.07 -21.66 -6.36
CA VAL A 339 -19.23 -20.45 -6.28
C VAL A 339 -19.33 -19.67 -7.58
N TRP A 340 -19.66 -18.39 -7.49
CA TRP A 340 -19.51 -17.41 -8.54
C TRP A 340 -18.16 -16.73 -8.35
N THR A 341 -17.22 -17.01 -9.26
CA THR A 341 -15.87 -16.44 -9.16
C THR A 341 -15.89 -14.96 -9.53
N GLY A 342 -15.27 -14.13 -8.69
CA GLY A 342 -15.06 -12.71 -8.94
C GLY A 342 -14.00 -12.47 -10.02
N GLY A 343 -14.00 -11.27 -10.58
CA GLY A 343 -13.06 -10.91 -11.64
C GLY A 343 -13.34 -9.51 -12.17
N GLN A 344 -12.49 -9.00 -13.05
CA GLN A 344 -12.52 -7.59 -13.48
C GLN A 344 -13.91 -7.06 -13.91
N ASP A 345 -14.75 -7.91 -14.49
CA ASP A 345 -16.08 -7.53 -14.95
C ASP A 345 -17.18 -7.69 -13.88
N GLY A 346 -16.90 -8.36 -12.78
CA GLY A 346 -17.84 -8.74 -11.71
C GLY A 346 -17.86 -10.26 -11.50
N LEU A 347 -19.04 -10.82 -11.29
CA LEU A 347 -19.23 -12.25 -11.02
C LEU A 347 -19.37 -13.07 -12.30
N GLY A 348 -18.62 -14.17 -12.39
CA GLY A 348 -18.76 -15.19 -13.43
C GLY A 348 -20.00 -16.08 -13.26
N ALA A 349 -20.13 -17.11 -14.09
CA ALA A 349 -21.18 -18.12 -13.93
C ALA A 349 -20.90 -19.01 -12.70
N PRO A 350 -21.94 -19.49 -11.98
CA PRO A 350 -21.73 -20.36 -10.84
C PRO A 350 -21.23 -21.73 -11.25
N GLU A 351 -20.25 -22.23 -10.50
CA GLU A 351 -19.80 -23.62 -10.57
C GLU A 351 -20.09 -24.33 -9.25
N PHE A 352 -20.77 -25.47 -9.29
CA PHE A 352 -20.95 -26.31 -8.10
C PHE A 352 -19.60 -26.90 -7.67
N LYS A 353 -19.02 -26.35 -6.61
CA LYS A 353 -17.75 -26.79 -6.03
C LYS A 353 -17.91 -27.92 -5.01
N LEU A 354 -19.15 -28.16 -4.56
CA LEU A 354 -19.54 -29.31 -3.76
C LEU A 354 -20.98 -29.71 -4.11
N THR A 355 -21.24 -31.01 -4.09
CA THR A 355 -22.59 -31.59 -3.99
C THR A 355 -22.52 -32.73 -3.00
N GLY A 356 -23.17 -32.55 -1.85
CA GLY A 356 -23.20 -33.53 -0.78
C GLY A 356 -24.11 -34.73 -1.08
N PRO A 357 -24.18 -35.70 -0.16
CA PRO A 357 -25.05 -36.86 -0.29
C PRO A 357 -26.54 -36.46 -0.21
N ALA A 358 -27.37 -37.23 -0.92
CA ALA A 358 -28.82 -37.05 -0.90
C ALA A 358 -29.40 -37.29 0.50
N GLY A 359 -30.35 -36.43 0.93
CA GLY A 359 -30.94 -36.50 2.26
C GLY A 359 -29.99 -36.06 3.39
N GLY A 360 -28.80 -35.56 3.07
CA GLY A 360 -27.73 -35.32 4.04
C GLY A 360 -27.84 -34.00 4.79
N PHE A 361 -28.58 -33.01 4.28
CA PHE A 361 -28.52 -31.65 4.80
C PHE A 361 -29.80 -30.83 4.59
N ASP A 362 -30.46 -30.42 5.67
CA ASP A 362 -31.63 -29.53 5.62
C ASP A 362 -31.21 -28.08 5.87
N LEU A 363 -31.27 -27.24 4.83
CA LEU A 363 -30.91 -25.82 4.91
C LEU A 363 -31.71 -25.03 5.94
N ASN A 364 -32.91 -25.48 6.32
CA ASN A 364 -33.73 -24.80 7.32
C ASN A 364 -33.20 -24.95 8.74
N ARG A 365 -32.34 -25.96 8.96
CA ARG A 365 -31.68 -26.23 10.24
C ARG A 365 -30.36 -25.49 10.41
N ALA A 366 -29.92 -24.75 9.38
CA ALA A 366 -28.61 -24.14 9.32
C ALA A 366 -28.66 -22.61 9.36
N ARG A 367 -27.61 -22.02 9.92
CA ARG A 367 -27.15 -20.67 9.59
C ARG A 367 -25.76 -20.79 8.99
N PHE A 368 -25.59 -20.26 7.79
CA PHE A 368 -24.31 -20.34 7.08
C PHE A 368 -23.49 -19.07 7.29
N LEU A 369 -22.18 -19.24 7.25
CA LEU A 369 -21.16 -18.23 7.45
C LEU A 369 -20.04 -18.45 6.46
N SER A 370 -19.30 -17.39 6.13
CA SER A 370 -18.08 -17.45 5.35
C SER A 370 -16.93 -16.73 6.06
N GLY A 371 -15.72 -17.21 5.82
CA GLY A 371 -14.48 -16.64 6.34
C GLY A 371 -13.34 -17.67 6.28
N ASP A 372 -12.09 -17.20 6.26
CA ASP A 372 -10.91 -18.06 6.28
C ASP A 372 -10.69 -18.65 7.68
N PHE A 373 -11.35 -19.76 8.02
CA PHE A 373 -11.38 -20.27 9.40
C PHE A 373 -10.08 -20.98 9.80
N ASN A 374 -9.29 -21.48 8.82
CA ASN A 374 -8.02 -22.17 9.07
C ASN A 374 -6.77 -21.30 8.84
N GLY A 375 -6.91 -20.15 8.18
CA GLY A 375 -5.83 -19.21 7.88
C GLY A 375 -5.00 -19.61 6.67
N ASP A 376 -5.58 -20.33 5.70
CA ASP A 376 -4.90 -20.79 4.48
C ASP A 376 -4.96 -19.78 3.32
N GLY A 377 -5.66 -18.65 3.53
CA GLY A 377 -5.85 -17.60 2.56
C GLY A 377 -7.04 -17.82 1.62
N LYS A 378 -7.89 -18.82 1.88
CA LYS A 378 -9.17 -19.01 1.20
C LYS A 378 -10.32 -18.83 2.18
N ALA A 379 -11.39 -18.20 1.74
CA ALA A 379 -12.63 -18.22 2.50
C ALA A 379 -13.19 -19.65 2.53
N ASP A 380 -13.60 -20.09 3.71
CA ASP A 380 -14.31 -21.34 3.93
C ASP A 380 -15.81 -21.07 4.08
N THR A 381 -16.60 -22.14 4.06
CA THR A 381 -18.02 -22.07 4.47
C THR A 381 -18.20 -22.82 5.78
N ALA A 382 -18.94 -22.23 6.73
CA ALA A 382 -19.35 -22.92 7.94
C ALA A 382 -20.87 -22.92 8.09
N ALA A 383 -21.40 -23.93 8.78
CA ALA A 383 -22.81 -24.05 9.11
C ALA A 383 -22.97 -24.28 10.63
N PHE A 384 -23.75 -23.40 11.26
CA PHE A 384 -24.29 -23.60 12.59
C PHE A 384 -25.59 -24.41 12.46
N TYR A 385 -25.52 -25.72 12.71
CA TYR A 385 -26.53 -26.70 12.28
C TYR A 385 -27.23 -27.40 13.46
N ASN A 386 -28.56 -27.36 13.47
CA ASN A 386 -29.40 -28.00 14.49
C ASN A 386 -29.77 -29.44 14.11
N TYR A 387 -29.70 -30.36 15.08
CA TYR A 387 -30.16 -31.75 14.97
C TYR A 387 -31.44 -31.99 15.77
N ASP A 388 -32.21 -33.05 15.43
CA ASP A 388 -33.49 -33.37 16.07
C ASP A 388 -33.39 -33.69 17.56
N GLY A 389 -32.18 -34.03 18.06
CA GLY A 389 -31.90 -34.22 19.49
C GLY A 389 -31.65 -32.92 20.27
N GLY A 390 -31.77 -31.76 19.62
CA GLY A 390 -31.47 -30.46 20.21
C GLY A 390 -29.98 -30.12 20.27
N ASP A 391 -29.12 -30.97 19.71
CA ASP A 391 -27.69 -30.67 19.52
C ASP A 391 -27.53 -29.62 18.41
N THR A 392 -26.63 -28.68 18.66
CA THR A 392 -26.18 -27.73 17.64
C THR A 392 -24.69 -27.90 17.40
N LYS A 393 -24.28 -27.93 16.14
CA LYS A 393 -22.89 -28.17 15.74
C LYS A 393 -22.37 -27.08 14.82
N ILE A 394 -21.06 -26.86 14.84
CA ILE A 394 -20.36 -26.10 13.79
C ILE A 394 -19.76 -27.12 12.83
N LEU A 395 -20.24 -27.09 11.59
CA LEU A 395 -19.72 -27.87 10.47
C LEU A 395 -18.92 -26.93 9.56
N VAL A 396 -17.70 -27.29 9.19
CA VAL A 396 -16.84 -26.47 8.32
C VAL A 396 -16.55 -27.21 7.03
N PHE A 397 -16.75 -26.52 5.91
CA PHE A 397 -16.44 -26.91 4.55
C PHE A 397 -15.20 -26.13 4.13
N TYR A 398 -14.03 -26.76 4.25
CA TYR A 398 -12.77 -26.10 3.90
C TYR A 398 -12.65 -25.95 2.38
N ALA A 399 -12.37 -24.73 1.92
CA ALA A 399 -12.07 -24.49 0.52
C ALA A 399 -10.68 -25.04 0.17
N GLY A 400 -10.54 -25.60 -1.02
CA GLY A 400 -9.30 -26.13 -1.56
C GLY A 400 -9.06 -25.63 -2.97
N ALA A 401 -8.01 -26.15 -3.63
CA ALA A 401 -7.60 -25.65 -4.95
C ALA A 401 -8.65 -25.82 -6.07
N THR A 402 -9.59 -26.76 -5.95
CA THR A 402 -10.58 -27.06 -7.00
C THR A 402 -12.04 -27.05 -6.53
N GLY A 403 -12.28 -26.91 -5.23
CA GLY A 403 -13.60 -26.94 -4.62
C GLY A 403 -13.52 -27.14 -3.11
N TYR A 404 -14.61 -27.57 -2.47
CA TYR A 404 -14.62 -27.79 -1.02
C TYR A 404 -14.30 -29.24 -0.66
N ALA A 405 -13.68 -29.44 0.50
CA ALA A 405 -13.70 -30.74 1.17
C ALA A 405 -15.09 -31.04 1.76
N ASP A 406 -15.37 -32.32 2.02
CA ASP A 406 -16.54 -32.72 2.80
C ASP A 406 -16.54 -32.03 4.18
N TRP A 407 -17.72 -31.75 4.71
CA TRP A 407 -17.84 -31.01 5.96
C TRP A 407 -17.23 -31.78 7.13
N GLN A 408 -16.58 -31.03 8.01
CA GLN A 408 -16.00 -31.53 9.23
C GLN A 408 -16.73 -30.95 10.43
N GLU A 409 -17.10 -31.80 11.39
CA GLU A 409 -17.58 -31.33 12.68
C GLU A 409 -16.40 -30.75 13.48
N LYS A 410 -16.49 -29.46 13.81
CA LYS A 410 -15.46 -28.76 14.58
C LYS A 410 -15.85 -28.43 15.99
N TRP A 411 -17.16 -28.43 16.28
CA TRP A 411 -17.66 -28.16 17.61
C TRP A 411 -19.08 -28.69 17.80
N THR A 412 -19.42 -29.05 19.03
CA THR A 412 -20.77 -29.44 19.46
C THR A 412 -21.15 -28.69 20.74
N GLY A 413 -22.37 -28.14 20.77
CA GLY A 413 -22.91 -27.43 21.92
C GLY A 413 -23.55 -28.32 22.98
N GLY A 414 -23.81 -29.58 22.64
CA GLY A 414 -24.59 -30.51 23.46
C GLY A 414 -26.10 -30.19 23.48
N ALA A 415 -26.89 -31.18 23.88
CA ALA A 415 -28.32 -31.18 23.66
C ALA A 415 -29.04 -30.05 24.40
N GLY A 416 -29.89 -29.33 23.68
CA GLY A 416 -30.71 -28.22 24.20
C GLY A 416 -29.96 -26.89 24.33
N ASN A 417 -28.67 -26.86 24.01
CA ASN A 417 -27.88 -25.63 24.02
C ASN A 417 -27.71 -25.08 22.61
N TRP A 418 -27.55 -23.76 22.53
CA TRP A 418 -27.21 -23.05 21.28
C TRP A 418 -28.20 -23.24 20.12
N PRO A 419 -29.53 -23.27 20.31
CA PRO A 419 -30.41 -23.41 19.15
C PRO A 419 -30.20 -22.25 18.17
N ALA A 420 -30.07 -22.55 16.88
CA ALA A 420 -29.83 -21.55 15.84
C ALA A 420 -30.90 -20.43 15.78
N GLN A 421 -32.10 -20.66 16.32
CA GLN A 421 -33.18 -19.66 16.39
C GLN A 421 -32.89 -18.56 17.42
N THR A 422 -32.17 -18.85 18.50
CA THR A 422 -31.80 -17.86 19.54
C THR A 422 -30.38 -17.34 19.36
N SER A 423 -29.67 -17.81 18.33
CA SER A 423 -28.28 -17.47 18.04
C SER A 423 -28.18 -16.74 16.71
N LYS A 424 -27.95 -15.42 16.73
CA LYS A 424 -27.60 -14.66 15.52
C LYS A 424 -26.09 -14.71 15.35
N VAL A 425 -25.66 -15.52 14.39
CA VAL A 425 -24.25 -15.81 14.13
C VAL A 425 -23.68 -14.95 13.00
N LEU A 426 -22.39 -14.64 13.10
CA LEU A 426 -21.60 -13.92 12.11
C LEU A 426 -20.14 -14.37 12.20
N ALA A 427 -19.36 -14.11 11.16
CA ALA A 427 -17.94 -14.46 11.09
C ALA A 427 -17.09 -13.25 10.71
N GLY A 428 -15.85 -13.25 11.20
CA GLY A 428 -14.84 -12.22 10.96
C GLY A 428 -13.61 -12.47 11.81
N ASP A 429 -12.45 -11.98 11.38
CA ASP A 429 -11.21 -12.01 12.18
C ASP A 429 -11.27 -10.91 13.24
N PHE A 430 -11.82 -11.23 14.42
CA PHE A 430 -12.04 -10.26 15.49
C PHE A 430 -10.74 -10.02 16.29
N ASN A 431 -9.86 -11.02 16.38
CA ASN A 431 -8.61 -10.96 17.13
C ASN A 431 -7.38 -10.60 16.27
N ALA A 432 -7.55 -10.36 14.96
CA ALA A 432 -6.51 -10.02 13.98
C ALA A 432 -5.35 -11.03 13.94
N ASP A 433 -5.65 -12.33 14.12
CA ASP A 433 -4.65 -13.40 14.03
C ASP A 433 -4.53 -14.02 12.63
N GLY A 434 -5.32 -13.51 11.68
CA GLY A 434 -5.38 -13.97 10.30
C GLY A 434 -6.32 -15.15 10.08
N LYS A 435 -7.12 -15.55 11.07
CA LYS A 435 -8.20 -16.52 10.92
C LYS A 435 -9.53 -15.86 11.24
N ALA A 436 -10.56 -16.22 10.49
CA ALA A 436 -11.90 -15.86 10.84
C ALA A 436 -12.33 -16.58 12.13
N ASP A 437 -12.96 -15.82 13.01
CA ASP A 437 -13.65 -16.31 14.19
C ASP A 437 -15.15 -16.43 13.89
N ILE A 438 -15.88 -17.12 14.78
CA ILE A 438 -17.35 -17.11 14.79
C ILE A 438 -17.83 -16.39 16.04
N ALA A 439 -18.78 -15.48 15.88
CA ALA A 439 -19.48 -14.82 16.99
C ALA A 439 -20.98 -15.16 16.98
N ALA A 440 -21.60 -15.23 18.16
CA ALA A 440 -23.04 -15.38 18.32
C ALA A 440 -23.59 -14.38 19.33
N PHE A 441 -24.59 -13.60 18.90
CA PHE A 441 -25.50 -12.91 19.81
C PHE A 441 -26.58 -13.90 20.25
N TYR A 442 -26.42 -14.39 21.48
CA TYR A 442 -27.24 -15.42 22.10
C TYR A 442 -28.30 -14.80 23.00
N ASP A 443 -29.57 -15.14 22.75
CA ASP A 443 -30.72 -14.73 23.56
C ASP A 443 -30.87 -15.64 24.80
N LEU A 444 -30.72 -15.07 26.00
CA LEU A 444 -30.94 -15.76 27.28
C LEU A 444 -32.37 -15.62 27.81
N GLY A 445 -33.27 -15.00 27.05
CA GLY A 445 -34.58 -14.57 27.51
C GLY A 445 -34.51 -13.30 28.37
N ASN A 446 -35.67 -12.80 28.80
CA ASN A 446 -35.79 -11.56 29.60
C ASN A 446 -35.07 -10.36 28.97
N ASP A 447 -35.09 -10.26 27.64
CA ASP A 447 -34.38 -9.25 26.86
C ASP A 447 -32.90 -9.11 27.32
N GLN A 448 -32.25 -10.25 27.58
CA GLN A 448 -30.82 -10.38 27.87
C GLN A 448 -30.11 -11.05 26.70
N THR A 449 -29.07 -10.41 26.18
CA THR A 449 -28.23 -10.93 25.10
C THR A 449 -26.79 -11.02 25.56
N LYS A 450 -26.13 -12.15 25.28
CA LYS A 450 -24.67 -12.27 25.41
C LYS A 450 -24.03 -12.41 24.03
N LEU A 451 -22.83 -11.86 23.89
CA LEU A 451 -21.96 -12.09 22.73
C LEU A 451 -20.93 -13.15 23.11
N PHE A 452 -20.98 -14.28 22.41
CA PHE A 452 -19.98 -15.34 22.53
C PHE A 452 -19.10 -15.39 21.29
N VAL A 453 -17.84 -15.76 21.46
CA VAL A 453 -16.86 -15.90 20.38
C VAL A 453 -16.19 -17.27 20.46
N TRP A 454 -16.15 -17.96 19.33
CA TRP A 454 -15.30 -19.11 19.05
C TRP A 454 -14.11 -18.64 18.23
N SER A 455 -12.93 -18.61 18.83
CA SER A 455 -11.73 -18.19 18.12
C SER A 455 -11.29 -19.24 17.11
N GLY A 456 -10.96 -18.80 15.91
CA GLY A 456 -10.45 -19.64 14.82
C GLY A 456 -9.09 -20.24 15.19
N THR A 457 -8.85 -21.46 14.72
CA THR A 457 -7.56 -22.16 14.85
C THR A 457 -7.27 -22.88 13.54
N ALA A 458 -6.02 -23.26 13.30
CA ALA A 458 -5.65 -23.96 12.07
C ALA A 458 -6.42 -25.28 11.83
N THR A 459 -7.08 -25.84 12.84
CA THR A 459 -7.78 -27.13 12.74
C THR A 459 -9.26 -27.07 13.16
N GLY A 460 -9.80 -25.91 13.53
CA GLY A 460 -11.16 -25.78 14.06
C GLY A 460 -11.34 -24.52 14.90
N PHE A 461 -12.02 -24.64 16.03
CA PHE A 461 -12.29 -23.50 16.91
C PHE A 461 -12.01 -23.81 18.38
N GLU A 462 -11.62 -22.78 19.13
CA GLU A 462 -11.63 -22.82 20.59
C GLU A 462 -13.06 -22.90 21.16
N ALA A 463 -13.18 -23.25 22.44
CA ALA A 463 -14.48 -23.23 23.12
C ALA A 463 -15.06 -21.80 23.22
N PRO A 464 -16.40 -21.62 23.15
CA PRO A 464 -16.99 -20.30 23.13
C PRO A 464 -16.77 -19.55 24.44
N VAL A 465 -16.30 -18.31 24.33
CA VAL A 465 -16.11 -17.42 25.47
C VAL A 465 -17.11 -16.27 25.40
N ALA A 466 -17.82 -15.99 26.50
CA ALA A 466 -18.67 -14.81 26.62
C ALA A 466 -17.79 -13.55 26.67
N LYS A 467 -17.87 -12.71 25.64
CA LYS A 467 -17.12 -11.44 25.54
C LYS A 467 -17.94 -10.24 25.98
N TRP A 468 -19.26 -10.34 25.97
CA TRP A 468 -20.16 -9.29 26.44
C TRP A 468 -21.48 -9.86 26.96
N ASP A 469 -22.09 -9.15 27.91
CA ASP A 469 -23.40 -9.44 28.47
C ASP A 469 -24.16 -8.12 28.61
N SER A 470 -25.35 -8.04 28.02
CA SER A 470 -26.20 -6.87 28.14
C SER A 470 -26.70 -6.64 29.57
N GLY A 471 -26.80 -7.70 30.37
CA GLY A 471 -27.66 -7.72 31.55
C GLY A 471 -29.14 -7.84 31.18
N GLN A 472 -29.98 -8.15 32.18
CA GLN A 472 -31.41 -8.37 31.98
C GLN A 472 -32.15 -7.09 31.58
N ASN A 473 -33.12 -7.23 30.68
CA ASN A 473 -33.99 -6.16 30.18
C ASN A 473 -33.24 -5.01 29.50
N GLN A 474 -32.01 -5.24 29.03
CA GLN A 474 -31.18 -4.19 28.40
C GLN A 474 -31.12 -4.33 26.88
N TRP A 475 -31.11 -5.56 26.36
CA TRP A 475 -30.89 -5.79 24.93
C TRP A 475 -31.63 -7.03 24.45
N ARG A 476 -32.61 -6.82 23.57
CA ARG A 476 -33.36 -7.90 22.94
C ARG A 476 -32.74 -8.25 21.59
N GLN A 477 -32.05 -9.39 21.52
CA GLN A 477 -31.37 -9.89 20.31
C GLN A 477 -32.24 -9.80 19.04
N ALA A 478 -33.53 -10.12 19.16
CA ALA A 478 -34.46 -10.13 18.03
C ALA A 478 -34.56 -8.77 17.32
N LYS A 479 -34.34 -7.66 18.04
CA LYS A 479 -34.41 -6.28 17.52
C LYS A 479 -33.15 -5.84 16.75
N GLY A 480 -32.03 -6.55 16.87
CA GLY A 480 -30.78 -6.21 16.19
C GLY A 480 -30.54 -6.99 14.89
N THR A 481 -30.08 -6.32 13.84
CA THR A 481 -29.35 -6.97 12.74
C THR A 481 -27.86 -6.69 12.92
N TYR A 482 -27.03 -7.73 12.94
CA TYR A 482 -25.61 -7.64 13.26
C TYR A 482 -24.77 -7.82 12.01
N LEU A 483 -23.82 -6.89 11.79
CA LEU A 483 -23.00 -6.80 10.59
C LEU A 483 -21.53 -6.76 11.01
N ALA A 484 -20.72 -7.66 10.45
CA ALA A 484 -19.28 -7.64 10.64
C ALA A 484 -18.60 -6.77 9.57
N GLY A 485 -17.66 -5.93 9.98
CA GLY A 485 -16.85 -5.06 9.11
C GLY A 485 -15.82 -4.26 9.95
N ASP A 486 -14.72 -3.80 9.35
CA ASP A 486 -13.72 -2.94 10.03
C ASP A 486 -14.25 -1.49 10.07
N TYR A 487 -15.04 -1.13 11.10
CA TYR A 487 -15.71 0.18 11.16
C TYR A 487 -14.77 1.28 11.70
N ASN A 488 -13.76 0.90 12.49
CA ASN A 488 -12.81 1.84 13.09
C ASN A 488 -11.49 2.01 12.29
N GLY A 489 -11.26 1.17 11.27
CA GLY A 489 -10.09 1.17 10.38
C GLY A 489 -8.84 0.51 10.98
N ASP A 490 -8.95 -0.19 12.12
CA ASP A 490 -7.81 -0.78 12.84
C ASP A 490 -7.40 -2.15 12.30
N GLY A 491 -8.31 -2.83 11.59
CA GLY A 491 -8.05 -4.08 10.87
C GLY A 491 -8.54 -5.33 11.50
N ARG A 492 -9.15 -5.19 12.66
CA ARG A 492 -10.02 -6.19 13.22
C ARG A 492 -11.36 -6.04 12.53
N VAL A 493 -12.03 -7.15 12.34
CA VAL A 493 -13.45 -7.08 12.03
C VAL A 493 -14.16 -6.61 13.30
N ASP A 494 -14.90 -5.51 13.23
CA ASP A 494 -15.79 -5.07 14.32
C ASP A 494 -17.20 -5.65 14.09
N VAL A 495 -18.14 -5.33 14.99
CA VAL A 495 -19.56 -5.63 14.77
C VAL A 495 -20.40 -4.39 14.98
N THR A 496 -21.24 -4.05 14.00
CA THR A 496 -22.29 -3.03 14.17
C THR A 496 -23.66 -3.68 14.18
N ALA A 497 -24.47 -3.33 15.19
CA ALA A 497 -25.86 -3.70 15.31
C ALA A 497 -26.77 -2.56 14.83
N ALA A 498 -27.55 -2.79 13.78
CA ALA A 498 -28.72 -1.98 13.44
C ALA A 498 -29.90 -2.42 14.31
N TYR A 499 -30.14 -1.69 15.40
CA TYR A 499 -31.09 -2.03 16.46
C TYR A 499 -32.40 -1.24 16.31
N ASP A 500 -33.51 -1.94 16.08
CA ASP A 500 -34.85 -1.35 15.94
C ASP A 500 -35.52 -1.22 17.32
N HIS A 501 -35.72 0.00 17.80
CA HIS A 501 -36.35 0.23 19.10
C HIS A 501 -37.85 -0.08 19.10
N GLY A 502 -38.49 -0.20 17.92
CA GLY A 502 -39.90 -0.55 17.76
C GLY A 502 -40.87 0.63 17.94
N ASP A 503 -40.35 1.84 18.11
CA ASP A 503 -41.08 3.10 18.24
C ASP A 503 -40.81 4.04 17.05
N GLY A 504 -40.35 3.49 15.92
CA GLY A 504 -39.94 4.25 14.74
C GLY A 504 -38.53 4.84 14.82
N ARG A 505 -37.75 4.46 15.85
CA ARG A 505 -36.33 4.76 15.98
C ARG A 505 -35.49 3.52 15.76
N MET A 506 -34.36 3.70 15.08
CA MET A 506 -33.31 2.71 14.93
C MET A 506 -31.99 3.34 15.40
N ALA A 507 -31.11 2.54 15.99
CA ALA A 507 -29.77 2.96 16.32
C ALA A 507 -28.72 2.04 15.70
N LEU A 508 -27.57 2.61 15.31
CA LEU A 508 -26.36 1.86 14.99
C LEU A 508 -25.47 1.83 16.23
N TRP A 509 -25.24 0.64 16.76
CA TRP A 509 -24.36 0.40 17.90
C TRP A 509 -23.16 -0.42 17.46
N THR A 510 -21.95 0.06 17.72
CA THR A 510 -20.73 -0.64 17.32
C THR A 510 -20.05 -1.26 18.53
N PHE A 511 -19.77 -2.56 18.43
CA PHE A 511 -18.92 -3.34 19.30
C PHE A 511 -17.54 -3.36 18.62
N GLU A 512 -16.59 -2.59 19.15
CA GLU A 512 -15.24 -2.56 18.60
C GLU A 512 -14.48 -3.80 19.04
N ALA A 513 -13.85 -4.47 18.09
CA ALA A 513 -13.05 -5.64 18.37
C ALA A 513 -11.70 -5.25 18.98
N THR A 514 -11.17 -6.16 19.78
CA THR A 514 -9.91 -6.04 20.51
C THR A 514 -9.20 -7.40 20.43
N ALA A 515 -7.92 -7.44 20.78
CA ALA A 515 -7.18 -8.71 20.79
C ALA A 515 -7.86 -9.80 21.66
N ASP A 516 -8.56 -9.39 22.72
CA ASP A 516 -9.15 -10.31 23.70
C ASP A 516 -10.68 -10.40 23.62
N GLY A 517 -11.35 -9.78 22.64
CA GLY A 517 -12.82 -9.74 22.56
C GLY A 517 -13.38 -8.43 22.03
N PHE A 518 -14.40 -7.88 22.69
CA PHE A 518 -15.08 -6.67 22.25
C PHE A 518 -15.19 -5.62 23.36
N THR A 519 -15.22 -4.34 22.99
CA THR A 519 -15.65 -3.27 23.88
C THR A 519 -17.13 -3.40 24.21
N ALA A 520 -17.59 -2.67 25.23
CA ALA A 520 -19.02 -2.40 25.37
C ALA A 520 -19.56 -1.69 24.10
N PRO A 521 -20.82 -1.94 23.70
CA PRO A 521 -21.38 -1.32 22.50
C PRO A 521 -21.50 0.19 22.68
N VAL A 522 -20.99 0.92 21.69
CA VAL A 522 -21.05 2.37 21.64
C VAL A 522 -22.20 2.79 20.73
N HIS A 523 -23.08 3.67 21.22
CA HIS A 523 -24.12 4.28 20.40
C HIS A 523 -23.44 5.21 19.38
N ARG A 524 -23.47 4.85 18.10
CA ARG A 524 -22.82 5.64 17.05
C ARG A 524 -23.79 6.57 16.36
N LYS A 525 -25.04 6.12 16.16
CA LYS A 525 -26.03 6.88 15.39
C LYS A 525 -27.44 6.56 15.83
N GLU A 526 -28.26 7.59 16.03
CA GLU A 526 -29.72 7.47 16.08
C GLU A 526 -30.30 7.82 14.70
N VAL A 527 -31.30 7.07 14.25
CA VAL A 527 -32.07 7.29 13.03
C VAL A 527 -33.56 7.28 13.38
N THR A 528 -34.28 8.36 13.09
CA THR A 528 -35.69 8.52 13.42
C THR A 528 -36.58 8.45 12.17
N GLY A 529 -37.83 8.03 12.34
CA GLY A 529 -38.78 7.88 11.21
C GLY A 529 -38.44 6.71 10.30
N TRP A 530 -37.69 5.73 10.81
CA TRP A 530 -37.11 4.63 10.06
C TRP A 530 -37.41 3.31 10.76
N GLY A 531 -38.14 2.41 10.10
CA GLY A 531 -38.41 1.08 10.62
C GLY A 531 -37.22 0.17 10.33
N GLY A 532 -36.32 -0.03 11.29
CA GLY A 532 -35.10 -0.82 11.08
C GLY A 532 -35.37 -2.22 10.50
N SER A 533 -36.48 -2.84 10.90
CA SER A 533 -36.99 -4.12 10.38
C SER A 533 -37.45 -4.13 8.92
N GLN A 534 -37.60 -2.96 8.27
CA GLN A 534 -37.98 -2.83 6.85
C GLN A 534 -36.79 -2.95 5.89
N ALA A 535 -35.55 -2.98 6.42
CA ALA A 535 -34.34 -3.05 5.61
C ALA A 535 -33.65 -4.43 5.66
N ARG A 536 -32.96 -4.75 4.57
CA ARG A 536 -31.87 -5.74 4.54
C ARG A 536 -30.55 -4.98 4.57
N TYR A 537 -29.67 -5.34 5.47
CA TYR A 537 -28.39 -4.65 5.66
C TYR A 537 -27.21 -5.48 5.15
N VAL A 538 -26.20 -4.78 4.63
CA VAL A 538 -24.92 -5.31 4.20
C VAL A 538 -23.80 -4.36 4.64
N SER A 539 -22.56 -4.85 4.69
CA SER A 539 -21.39 -4.10 5.16
C SER A 539 -20.23 -4.25 4.19
N GLY A 540 -19.56 -3.15 3.86
CA GLY A 540 -18.42 -3.14 2.96
C GLY A 540 -17.80 -1.75 2.82
N ASP A 541 -16.54 -1.69 2.37
CA ASP A 541 -15.83 -0.44 2.09
C ASP A 541 -16.05 -0.01 0.62
N TRP A 542 -17.21 0.57 0.32
CA TRP A 542 -17.56 0.95 -1.05
C TRP A 542 -16.86 2.27 -1.49
N ASN A 543 -16.52 3.15 -0.53
CA ASN A 543 -15.85 4.43 -0.81
C ASN A 543 -14.30 4.33 -0.79
N GLY A 544 -13.74 3.16 -0.48
CA GLY A 544 -12.32 2.85 -0.54
C GLY A 544 -11.49 3.62 0.49
N ASP A 545 -12.09 4.03 1.60
CA ASP A 545 -11.42 4.79 2.67
C ASP A 545 -10.72 3.89 3.72
N GLY A 546 -10.88 2.57 3.58
CA GLY A 546 -10.33 1.55 4.45
C GLY A 546 -11.23 1.19 5.63
N ARG A 547 -12.45 1.71 5.70
CA ARG A 547 -13.44 1.39 6.71
C ARG A 547 -14.69 0.80 6.06
N SER A 548 -15.34 -0.13 6.74
CA SER A 548 -16.62 -0.66 6.30
C SER A 548 -17.74 0.34 6.56
N ASP A 549 -18.60 0.58 5.57
CA ASP A 549 -19.86 1.30 5.74
C ASP A 549 -21.06 0.35 5.71
N ILE A 550 -22.26 0.88 5.97
CA ILE A 550 -23.50 0.09 6.00
C ILE A 550 -24.41 0.46 4.83
N GLY A 551 -24.73 -0.53 4.01
CA GLY A 551 -25.78 -0.46 2.99
C GLY A 551 -27.10 -1.00 3.52
N ALA A 552 -28.21 -0.35 3.19
CA ALA A 552 -29.56 -0.75 3.57
C ALA A 552 -30.48 -0.76 2.34
N PHE A 553 -30.94 -1.95 1.93
CA PHE A 553 -32.05 -2.10 1.00
C PHE A 553 -33.35 -1.93 1.77
N TYR A 554 -33.88 -0.70 1.77
CA TYR A 554 -35.04 -0.33 2.57
C TYR A 554 -36.33 -0.37 1.76
N ASN A 555 -37.32 -1.05 2.32
CA ASN A 555 -38.66 -1.13 1.74
C ASN A 555 -39.55 0.01 2.22
N TYR A 556 -40.07 0.78 1.28
CA TYR A 556 -41.12 1.76 1.52
C TYR A 556 -42.51 1.17 1.27
N PRO A 557 -43.56 1.73 1.90
CA PRO A 557 -44.95 1.41 1.55
C PRO A 557 -45.17 1.52 0.03
N GLY A 558 -45.94 0.60 -0.55
CA GLY A 558 -46.16 0.54 -2.01
C GLY A 558 -45.12 -0.27 -2.79
N GLY A 559 -44.22 -0.97 -2.11
CA GLY A 559 -43.28 -1.92 -2.74
C GLY A 559 -42.13 -1.25 -3.48
N GLN A 560 -41.76 -0.03 -3.08
CA GLN A 560 -40.56 0.66 -3.57
C GLN A 560 -39.38 0.31 -2.66
N THR A 561 -38.27 -0.15 -3.24
CA THR A 561 -37.03 -0.38 -2.50
C THR A 561 -35.96 0.60 -2.93
N LYS A 562 -35.22 1.13 -1.96
CA LYS A 562 -34.04 1.98 -2.19
C LYS A 562 -32.81 1.38 -1.55
N LEU A 563 -31.65 1.58 -2.17
CA LEU A 563 -30.35 1.34 -1.54
C LEU A 563 -29.89 2.65 -0.90
N LEU A 564 -29.83 2.65 0.42
CA LEU A 564 -29.28 3.76 1.19
C LEU A 564 -27.94 3.36 1.81
N VAL A 565 -27.03 4.32 1.97
CA VAL A 565 -25.72 4.10 2.58
C VAL A 565 -25.53 5.02 3.78
N PHE A 566 -25.08 4.44 4.89
CA PHE A 566 -24.57 5.13 6.07
C PHE A 566 -23.05 5.05 6.03
N TYR A 567 -22.40 6.12 5.56
CA TYR A 567 -20.93 6.19 5.57
C TYR A 567 -20.42 6.27 7.00
N VAL A 568 -19.40 5.48 7.30
CA VAL A 568 -18.73 5.56 8.59
C VAL A 568 -17.79 6.76 8.60
N THR A 569 -17.66 7.38 9.76
CA THR A 569 -16.72 8.46 10.03
C THR A 569 -15.75 7.99 11.12
N ALA A 570 -14.76 8.81 11.47
CA ALA A 570 -13.79 8.45 12.50
C ALA A 570 -14.42 8.03 13.85
N THR A 571 -15.60 8.55 14.20
CA THR A 571 -16.24 8.32 15.51
C THR A 571 -17.72 7.94 15.46
N SER A 572 -18.38 7.98 14.30
CA SER A 572 -19.83 7.83 14.14
C SER A 572 -20.19 7.36 12.72
N PHE A 573 -21.46 7.41 12.34
CA PHE A 573 -21.93 7.30 10.97
C PHE A 573 -22.59 8.61 10.52
N ASP A 574 -22.42 8.96 9.25
CA ASP A 574 -23.16 10.05 8.61
C ASP A 574 -24.67 9.77 8.61
N GLY A 575 -25.46 10.75 8.15
CA GLY A 575 -26.84 10.47 7.75
C GLY A 575 -26.86 9.44 6.61
N TRP A 576 -28.01 8.80 6.38
CA TRP A 576 -28.15 7.96 5.21
C TRP A 576 -28.15 8.82 3.94
N SER A 577 -27.61 8.26 2.86
CA SER A 577 -27.64 8.84 1.52
C SER A 577 -28.27 7.84 0.55
N GLU A 578 -29.22 8.31 -0.26
CA GLU A 578 -29.82 7.48 -1.31
C GLU A 578 -28.82 7.29 -2.44
N LYS A 579 -28.58 6.04 -2.82
CA LYS A 579 -27.69 5.67 -3.93
C LYS A 579 -28.42 5.05 -5.10
N TRP A 580 -29.56 4.42 -4.86
CA TRP A 580 -30.37 3.84 -5.91
C TRP A 580 -31.85 3.74 -5.51
N ASP A 581 -32.72 3.87 -6.51
CA ASP A 581 -34.18 3.75 -6.38
C ASP A 581 -34.71 2.69 -7.37
N GLY A 582 -35.33 1.64 -6.83
CA GLY A 582 -35.94 0.57 -7.63
C GLY A 582 -37.22 0.99 -8.34
N LEU A 583 -37.80 2.14 -7.97
CA LEU A 583 -39.13 2.64 -8.34
C LEU A 583 -40.28 1.82 -7.71
N PRO A 584 -41.49 2.39 -7.60
CA PRO A 584 -42.64 1.69 -7.01
C PRO A 584 -43.01 0.38 -7.71
N GLY A 585 -43.37 -0.63 -6.90
CA GLY A 585 -43.81 -1.94 -7.38
C GLY A 585 -42.68 -2.84 -7.89
N ASN A 586 -41.42 -2.44 -7.73
CA ASN A 586 -40.26 -3.12 -8.25
C ASN A 586 -39.27 -3.36 -7.10
N TRP A 587 -38.61 -4.52 -7.11
CA TRP A 587 -37.54 -4.85 -6.15
C TRP A 587 -37.90 -4.98 -4.65
N PRO A 588 -39.04 -5.56 -4.21
CA PRO A 588 -39.31 -5.73 -2.77
C PRO A 588 -38.16 -6.48 -2.07
N ALA A 589 -37.50 -5.85 -1.08
CA ALA A 589 -36.32 -6.40 -0.43
C ALA A 589 -36.61 -7.67 0.40
N GLN A 590 -37.89 -8.04 0.61
CA GLN A 590 -38.23 -9.34 1.19
C GLN A 590 -37.91 -10.51 0.23
N THR A 591 -38.02 -10.29 -1.09
CA THR A 591 -37.72 -11.29 -2.12
C THR A 591 -36.26 -11.24 -2.59
N ALA A 592 -35.52 -10.20 -2.20
CA ALA A 592 -34.08 -10.11 -2.44
C ALA A 592 -33.26 -10.82 -1.35
N ARG A 593 -32.10 -11.35 -1.74
CA ARG A 593 -30.99 -11.66 -0.85
C ARG A 593 -29.82 -10.79 -1.26
N VAL A 594 -29.24 -10.06 -0.32
CA VAL A 594 -28.20 -9.08 -0.60
C VAL A 594 -26.94 -9.48 0.15
N THR A 595 -25.80 -9.42 -0.53
CA THR A 595 -24.46 -9.58 0.03
C THR A 595 -23.53 -8.51 -0.53
N SER A 596 -22.32 -8.44 -0.01
CA SER A 596 -21.31 -7.46 -0.39
C SER A 596 -19.90 -8.05 -0.33
N GLY A 597 -19.05 -7.56 -1.23
CA GLY A 597 -17.65 -7.97 -1.39
C GLY A 597 -17.03 -7.25 -2.58
N ASP A 598 -15.72 -7.15 -2.64
CA ASP A 598 -14.97 -6.61 -3.80
C ASP A 598 -14.92 -7.68 -4.91
N TYR A 599 -16.04 -7.85 -5.61
CA TYR A 599 -16.20 -8.90 -6.63
C TYR A 599 -15.50 -8.55 -7.95
N ASN A 600 -15.01 -7.31 -8.10
CA ASN A 600 -14.31 -6.85 -9.29
C ASN A 600 -12.79 -6.65 -9.09
N GLY A 601 -12.32 -6.68 -7.84
CA GLY A 601 -10.91 -6.56 -7.46
C GLY A 601 -10.35 -5.13 -7.54
N ASP A 602 -11.19 -4.11 -7.53
CA ASP A 602 -10.78 -2.70 -7.62
C ASP A 602 -10.42 -2.07 -6.26
N GLY A 603 -10.58 -2.84 -5.17
CA GLY A 603 -10.31 -2.43 -3.81
C GLY A 603 -11.48 -1.73 -3.13
N ARG A 604 -12.68 -1.78 -3.70
CA ARG A 604 -13.93 -1.28 -3.12
C ARG A 604 -14.94 -2.42 -3.06
N ALA A 605 -15.69 -2.47 -1.96
CA ALA A 605 -16.80 -3.40 -1.88
C ALA A 605 -17.91 -3.03 -2.87
N ASP A 606 -18.47 -4.05 -3.49
CA ASP A 606 -19.66 -4.01 -4.32
C ASP A 606 -20.86 -4.58 -3.56
N VAL A 607 -22.05 -4.34 -4.08
CA VAL A 607 -23.29 -4.96 -3.59
C VAL A 607 -23.84 -5.89 -4.64
N VAL A 608 -24.21 -7.10 -4.25
CA VAL A 608 -24.93 -8.04 -5.11
C VAL A 608 -26.27 -8.40 -4.50
N ALA A 609 -27.34 -8.31 -5.28
CA ALA A 609 -28.67 -8.79 -4.90
C ALA A 609 -29.16 -9.90 -5.82
N PHE A 610 -29.50 -11.04 -5.23
CA PHE A 610 -30.28 -12.11 -5.88
C PHE A 610 -31.75 -11.78 -5.75
N TYR A 611 -32.38 -11.47 -6.88
CA TYR A 611 -33.76 -11.06 -6.97
C TYR A 611 -34.62 -12.19 -7.55
N ASN A 612 -35.63 -12.57 -6.78
CA ASN A 612 -36.59 -13.61 -7.14
C ASN A 612 -37.85 -12.93 -7.69
N PHE A 613 -38.18 -13.23 -8.94
CA PHE A 613 -39.38 -12.75 -9.63
C PHE A 613 -40.57 -13.69 -9.38
N ASP A 614 -41.78 -13.15 -9.45
CA ASP A 614 -43.02 -13.90 -9.20
C ASP A 614 -43.24 -15.07 -10.18
N ASN A 615 -42.64 -15.01 -11.37
CA ASN A 615 -42.68 -16.11 -12.34
C ASN A 615 -41.71 -17.25 -12.02
N GLY A 616 -40.97 -17.18 -10.91
CA GLY A 616 -39.99 -18.18 -10.49
C GLY A 616 -38.60 -18.02 -11.12
N LEU A 617 -38.36 -16.91 -11.83
CA LEU A 617 -37.02 -16.53 -12.31
C LEU A 617 -36.20 -15.94 -11.16
N THR A 618 -34.90 -16.24 -11.14
CA THR A 618 -33.94 -15.62 -10.22
C THR A 618 -32.78 -15.03 -11.00
N ARG A 619 -32.42 -13.78 -10.71
CA ARG A 619 -31.26 -13.09 -11.30
C ARG A 619 -30.43 -12.44 -10.23
N SER A 620 -29.13 -12.32 -10.45
CA SER A 620 -28.28 -11.46 -9.63
C SER A 620 -27.95 -10.16 -10.36
N TYR A 621 -27.96 -9.06 -9.61
CA TYR A 621 -27.56 -7.75 -10.07
C TYR A 621 -26.52 -7.17 -9.13
N MET A 622 -25.55 -6.48 -9.70
CA MET A 622 -24.41 -5.92 -8.99
C MET A 622 -24.40 -4.41 -9.14
N TRP A 623 -24.23 -3.72 -8.02
CA TRP A 623 -23.93 -2.29 -7.95
C TRP A 623 -22.44 -2.16 -7.64
N LYS A 624 -21.67 -1.63 -8.61
CA LYS A 624 -20.23 -1.44 -8.42
C LYS A 624 -19.95 -0.29 -7.47
N GLY A 625 -19.09 -0.51 -6.48
CA GLY A 625 -18.67 0.51 -5.53
C GLY A 625 -17.89 1.63 -6.22
N THR A 626 -18.11 2.88 -5.80
CA THR A 626 -17.38 4.04 -6.30
C THR A 626 -17.05 4.98 -5.15
N ALA A 627 -16.10 5.89 -5.36
CA ALA A 627 -15.73 6.89 -4.35
C ALA A 627 -16.91 7.75 -3.85
N THR A 628 -18.00 7.83 -4.61
CA THR A 628 -19.16 8.66 -4.27
C THR A 628 -20.44 7.86 -4.04
N GLY A 629 -20.42 6.52 -4.10
CA GLY A 629 -21.64 5.70 -4.02
C GLY A 629 -21.53 4.45 -4.88
N PHE A 630 -22.49 4.26 -5.79
CA PHE A 630 -22.56 3.10 -6.65
C PHE A 630 -22.91 3.47 -8.09
N ASP A 631 -22.45 2.65 -9.01
CA ASP A 631 -22.98 2.64 -10.38
C ASP A 631 -24.41 2.06 -10.43
N ALA A 632 -25.07 2.24 -11.58
CA ALA A 632 -26.35 1.59 -11.83
C ALA A 632 -26.20 0.05 -11.83
N PRO A 633 -27.22 -0.70 -11.37
CA PRO A 633 -27.12 -2.15 -11.27
C PRO A 633 -26.97 -2.81 -12.62
N VAL A 634 -26.01 -3.73 -12.72
CA VAL A 634 -25.78 -4.57 -13.90
C VAL A 634 -26.11 -6.01 -13.56
N GLN A 635 -26.92 -6.66 -14.39
CA GLN A 635 -27.22 -8.08 -14.25
C GLN A 635 -25.92 -8.89 -14.42
N GLN A 636 -25.58 -9.71 -13.43
CA GLN A 636 -24.40 -10.59 -13.48
C GLN A 636 -24.78 -11.99 -13.94
N TRP A 637 -25.93 -12.49 -13.49
CA TRP A 637 -26.34 -13.86 -13.78
C TRP A 637 -27.86 -14.04 -13.85
N ASP A 638 -28.28 -15.02 -14.63
CA ASP A 638 -29.67 -15.44 -14.82
C ASP A 638 -29.76 -16.95 -14.57
N GLY A 639 -30.52 -17.35 -13.55
CA GLY A 639 -30.68 -18.76 -13.19
C GLY A 639 -31.64 -19.54 -14.07
N GLY A 640 -32.40 -18.86 -14.94
CA GLY A 640 -33.53 -19.43 -15.66
C GLY A 640 -34.74 -19.66 -14.75
N GLN A 641 -35.90 -19.78 -15.38
CA GLN A 641 -37.17 -19.92 -14.67
C GLN A 641 -37.26 -21.28 -13.96
N GLY A 642 -37.53 -21.27 -12.65
CA GLY A 642 -37.77 -22.46 -11.84
C GLY A 642 -36.52 -23.21 -11.35
N ASN A 643 -35.32 -22.84 -11.82
CA ASN A 643 -34.09 -23.54 -11.48
C ASN A 643 -33.43 -23.10 -10.17
N TRP A 644 -33.82 -21.93 -9.64
CA TRP A 644 -33.21 -21.31 -8.46
C TRP A 644 -34.25 -20.67 -7.53
N PRO A 645 -35.19 -21.45 -6.97
CA PRO A 645 -36.22 -20.90 -6.11
C PRO A 645 -35.62 -20.35 -4.80
N ALA A 646 -36.08 -19.16 -4.40
CA ALA A 646 -35.57 -18.43 -3.22
C ALA A 646 -35.45 -19.26 -1.94
N GLN A 647 -36.36 -20.20 -1.73
CA GLN A 647 -36.43 -21.05 -0.54
C GLN A 647 -35.28 -22.06 -0.46
N SER A 648 -34.74 -22.46 -1.62
CA SER A 648 -33.67 -23.46 -1.73
C SER A 648 -32.28 -22.88 -1.62
N ALA A 649 -32.11 -21.56 -1.43
CA ALA A 649 -30.79 -20.91 -1.40
C ALA A 649 -30.55 -20.07 -0.14
N ARG A 650 -29.30 -20.02 0.33
CA ARG A 650 -28.76 -19.07 1.31
C ARG A 650 -27.44 -18.50 0.76
N VAL A 651 -27.46 -17.25 0.32
CA VAL A 651 -26.29 -16.55 -0.26
C VAL A 651 -25.38 -16.06 0.86
N LEU A 652 -24.06 -16.14 0.64
CA LEU A 652 -23.00 -15.74 1.57
C LEU A 652 -22.04 -14.77 0.88
#